data_AF-D4LC15-F1
#
_entry.id   AF-D4LC15-F1
#
_cell.length_a   1.000
_cell.length_b   1.000
_cell.length_c   1.000
_cell.angle_alpha   90.00
_cell.angle_beta   90.00
_cell.angle_gamma   90.00
#
_symmetry.space_group_name_H-M   'P 1'
#
loop_
_entity.id
_entity.type
_entity.pdbx_description
1 polymer ?
#
loop_
_entity_poly.entity_id
_entity_poly.type
_entity_poly.pdbx_seq_one_letter_code
_entity_poly.pdbx_strand_id
1 'polypeptide(L)'
;MGANMDHAIKEVAERIRAVREDVGLSVEEMAKRTDVSVEEYKALEAGQSDFSFTFIYKCAKACGVEITDVMEGESPKVTSYTVTRAGKGLPIVRREGFAYYRLAPQFRHKISEPFFVKIPYSEEAMDKPLHMASHEGQEFDIVVKGCMKIYIGDHSEILHPGDSIYYDSSTPHDEVAIGGEDCEIYAIVMNPNGQGGVPEYKEHVQTRVLTNVDKAGLVHPVAEKFVSTTTDEFGHLTGIEYHNTDTFNFGFDIVDKVAEKTPDKLAMLHVSNDFTERRFTFADMKHYSNMTANYFRSLGIKKGDRVMLVLKRHYQFWFSIVALHKLGAIAIPATNQLLEHDYVYRFDAAGVSAIVCTGDGDVTTHVEGAVKQCKSVKTLICTGGPRPGWHDFDGELPAYSDKFERTEDTSCGDDPILMFFTSGTTGYPKIATHSHKYGLGHFLTAKYWQNVDPNGLHFTISDTGWGKALWGKLYGQWMNEAPVFTYDFDRFDANKILPMFAKYHITTFCAPPTMFRFFIKEDLSKFDLSSLKYAVVAGEALNPEVYNRFLEATGIKLMEGFGQTETTLSIANFVGDSNKVGSMGRPSPLYDIDIVLPDGTPAKPGETGEIVIRTDKKVPCGLYLGYYNNEEKTKEAWHDGAYHTGDTAWRDEDGYFWYVGRVDDLIKSSGYRIGPFEIESVIMELPYVLECAITAAPDEIRGQVVKASIVLTKGTEASEALKKEIQNYVKEHTAPYKYPRIVEFMEELPKTISGKIRRVALRESSEKQK
;
A
#
# COMPACT_ATOMS: atom_id res chain seq x y z
N MET A 1 20.44 1.23 -31.01
CA MET A 1 21.22 -0.02 -30.94
C MET A 1 22.69 0.14 -31.33
N GLY A 2 23.10 1.07 -32.21
CA GLY A 2 24.53 1.20 -32.61
C GLY A 2 25.52 1.65 -31.51
N ALA A 3 25.10 2.52 -30.57
CA ALA A 3 26.01 3.08 -29.55
C ALA A 3 26.48 2.07 -28.48
N ASN A 4 25.72 0.99 -28.24
CA ASN A 4 26.05 -0.02 -27.23
C ASN A 4 27.05 -1.07 -27.76
N MET A 5 27.12 -1.25 -29.08
CA MET A 5 27.97 -2.24 -29.74
C MET A 5 29.42 -1.73 -29.89
N ASP A 6 29.60 -0.43 -30.16
CA ASP A 6 30.92 0.22 -30.20
C ASP A 6 31.62 0.24 -28.82
N HIS A 7 30.85 0.23 -27.73
CA HIS A 7 31.41 0.21 -26.37
C HIS A 7 31.99 -1.17 -26.03
N ALA A 8 31.27 -2.24 -26.36
CA ALA A 8 31.70 -3.62 -26.11
C ALA A 8 32.96 -4.00 -26.91
N ILE A 9 33.08 -3.54 -28.17
CA ILE A 9 34.28 -3.77 -29.00
C ILE A 9 35.51 -3.12 -28.37
N LYS A 10 35.37 -1.89 -27.85
CA LYS A 10 36.48 -1.19 -27.19
C LYS A 10 36.92 -1.86 -25.89
N GLU A 11 35.99 -2.34 -25.08
CA GLU A 11 36.35 -3.08 -23.86
C GLU A 11 37.15 -4.34 -24.15
N VAL A 12 36.72 -5.13 -25.15
CA VAL A 12 37.45 -6.33 -25.57
C VAL A 12 38.82 -5.97 -26.15
N ALA A 13 38.92 -4.89 -26.93
CA ALA A 13 40.19 -4.38 -27.44
C ALA A 13 41.17 -4.00 -26.30
N GLU A 14 40.66 -3.29 -25.30
CA GLU A 14 41.43 -2.89 -24.11
C GLU A 14 41.89 -4.10 -23.29
N ARG A 15 41.05 -5.13 -23.15
CA ARG A 15 41.44 -6.39 -22.49
C ARG A 15 42.52 -7.14 -23.26
N ILE A 16 42.39 -7.26 -24.59
CA ILE A 16 43.44 -7.86 -25.46
C ILE A 16 44.76 -7.12 -25.28
N ARG A 17 44.71 -5.78 -25.27
CA ARG A 17 45.89 -4.93 -25.07
C ARG A 17 46.53 -5.13 -23.70
N ALA A 18 45.73 -5.09 -22.63
CA ALA A 18 46.19 -5.23 -21.26
C ALA A 18 46.87 -6.59 -21.04
N VAL A 19 46.22 -7.66 -21.47
CA VAL A 19 46.75 -9.02 -21.34
C VAL A 19 48.02 -9.18 -22.19
N ARG A 20 48.11 -8.60 -23.39
CA ARG A 20 49.35 -8.57 -24.19
C ARG A 20 50.49 -7.89 -23.44
N GLU A 21 50.23 -6.72 -22.86
CA GLU A 21 51.22 -5.94 -22.11
C GLU A 21 51.68 -6.68 -20.85
N ASP A 22 50.77 -7.37 -20.14
CA ASP A 22 51.06 -8.15 -18.94
C ASP A 22 51.99 -9.35 -19.21
N VAL A 23 51.83 -10.01 -20.36
CA VAL A 23 52.73 -11.11 -20.76
C VAL A 23 53.98 -10.63 -21.52
N GLY A 24 54.15 -9.31 -21.66
CA GLY A 24 55.33 -8.69 -22.25
C GLY A 24 55.50 -8.94 -23.75
N LEU A 25 54.40 -9.20 -24.49
CA LEU A 25 54.46 -9.42 -25.93
C LEU A 25 54.40 -8.09 -26.70
N SER A 26 55.30 -7.93 -27.69
CA SER A 26 55.20 -6.81 -28.62
C SER A 26 53.99 -6.95 -29.55
N VAL A 27 53.56 -5.84 -30.12
CA VAL A 27 52.50 -5.81 -31.15
C VAL A 27 52.89 -6.66 -32.36
N GLU A 28 54.15 -6.63 -32.75
CA GLU A 28 54.70 -7.42 -33.86
C GLU A 28 54.66 -8.94 -33.57
N GLU A 29 54.93 -9.34 -32.32
CA GLU A 29 54.83 -10.73 -31.90
C GLU A 29 53.40 -11.22 -31.82
N MET A 30 52.46 -10.36 -31.38
CA MET A 30 51.05 -10.72 -31.34
C MET A 30 50.42 -10.80 -32.72
N ALA A 31 50.73 -9.87 -33.63
CA ALA A 31 50.31 -9.93 -35.02
C ALA A 31 50.73 -11.27 -35.67
N LYS A 32 51.98 -11.69 -35.42
CA LYS A 32 52.50 -12.98 -35.89
C LYS A 32 51.77 -14.19 -35.29
N ARG A 33 51.41 -14.15 -34.00
CA ARG A 33 50.71 -15.26 -33.31
C ARG A 33 49.22 -15.34 -33.63
N THR A 34 48.64 -14.25 -34.13
CA THR A 34 47.22 -14.16 -34.52
C THR A 34 46.99 -14.34 -36.02
N ASP A 35 48.07 -14.44 -36.80
CA ASP A 35 48.09 -14.54 -38.27
C ASP A 35 47.42 -13.35 -38.97
N VAL A 36 47.58 -12.14 -38.42
CA VAL A 36 47.16 -10.88 -39.05
C VAL A 36 48.38 -9.99 -39.31
N SER A 37 48.22 -8.98 -40.17
CA SER A 37 49.28 -7.98 -40.37
C SER A 37 49.48 -7.11 -39.12
N VAL A 38 50.64 -6.46 -38.98
CA VAL A 38 50.93 -5.57 -37.83
C VAL A 38 49.95 -4.39 -37.81
N GLU A 39 49.62 -3.85 -38.99
CA GLU A 39 48.66 -2.77 -39.17
C GLU A 39 47.24 -3.21 -38.78
N GLU A 40 46.83 -4.41 -39.18
CA GLU A 40 45.52 -4.98 -38.85
C GLU A 40 45.39 -5.29 -37.36
N TYR A 41 46.45 -5.84 -36.75
CA TYR A 41 46.48 -6.07 -35.31
C TYR A 41 46.33 -4.76 -34.52
N LYS A 42 47.02 -3.69 -34.94
CA LYS A 42 46.90 -2.37 -34.30
C LYS A 42 45.49 -1.80 -34.38
N ALA A 43 44.79 -2.01 -35.51
CA ALA A 43 43.41 -1.57 -35.67
C ALA A 43 42.45 -2.36 -34.77
N LEU A 44 42.62 -3.67 -34.68
CA LEU A 44 41.84 -4.54 -33.79
C LEU A 44 42.08 -4.21 -32.31
N GLU A 45 43.35 -4.06 -31.90
CA GLU A 45 43.71 -3.71 -30.53
C GLU A 45 43.29 -2.28 -30.13
N ALA A 46 43.10 -1.39 -31.10
CA ALA A 46 42.54 -0.06 -30.87
C ALA A 46 40.99 -0.03 -30.86
N GLY A 47 40.33 -1.18 -31.04
CA GLY A 47 38.87 -1.29 -31.11
C GLY A 47 38.27 -0.59 -32.32
N GLN A 48 39.04 -0.46 -33.42
CA GLN A 48 38.64 0.22 -34.65
C GLN A 48 38.03 -0.74 -35.68
N SER A 49 37.97 -2.03 -35.38
CA SER A 49 37.46 -3.08 -36.27
C SER A 49 36.90 -4.23 -35.45
N ASP A 50 35.92 -4.93 -36.01
CA ASP A 50 35.26 -6.04 -35.34
C ASP A 50 36.17 -7.28 -35.27
N PHE A 51 35.98 -8.10 -34.25
CA PHE A 51 36.85 -9.25 -34.00
C PHE A 51 36.24 -10.52 -34.59
N SER A 52 37.06 -11.32 -35.30
CA SER A 52 36.68 -12.71 -35.52
C SER A 52 36.88 -13.53 -34.24
N PHE A 53 36.01 -14.50 -33.98
CA PHE A 53 36.21 -15.46 -32.89
C PHE A 53 37.59 -16.11 -32.93
N THR A 54 38.08 -16.42 -34.14
CA THR A 54 39.42 -16.98 -34.38
C THR A 54 40.53 -16.03 -33.92
N PHE A 55 40.37 -14.72 -34.10
CA PHE A 55 41.33 -13.72 -33.63
C PHE A 55 41.39 -13.69 -32.11
N ILE A 56 40.23 -13.58 -31.43
CA ILE A 56 40.15 -13.55 -29.97
C ILE A 56 40.71 -14.84 -29.36
N TYR A 57 40.37 -15.99 -29.93
CA TYR A 57 40.92 -17.28 -29.50
C TYR A 57 42.44 -17.35 -29.61
N LYS A 58 43.01 -16.81 -30.71
CA LYS A 58 44.47 -16.76 -30.88
C LYS A 58 45.13 -15.76 -29.93
N CYS A 59 44.49 -14.63 -29.63
CA CYS A 59 44.97 -13.68 -28.62
C CYS A 59 45.01 -14.35 -27.24
N ALA A 60 43.92 -14.99 -26.82
CA ALA A 60 43.84 -15.71 -25.56
C ALA A 60 44.92 -16.80 -25.46
N LYS A 61 45.08 -17.61 -26.52
CA LYS A 61 46.12 -18.63 -26.60
C LYS A 61 47.55 -18.07 -26.60
N ALA A 62 47.78 -16.94 -27.27
CA ALA A 62 49.10 -16.31 -27.35
C ALA A 62 49.54 -15.75 -26.00
N CYS A 63 48.58 -15.30 -25.19
CA CYS A 63 48.78 -14.74 -23.86
C CYS A 63 48.58 -15.75 -22.72
N GLY A 64 48.13 -16.97 -23.00
CA GLY A 64 47.93 -18.00 -21.99
C GLY A 64 46.78 -17.73 -21.02
N VAL A 65 45.71 -17.08 -21.50
CA VAL A 65 44.48 -16.82 -20.75
C VAL A 65 43.29 -17.54 -21.38
N GLU A 66 42.19 -17.72 -20.64
CA GLU A 66 40.97 -18.29 -21.22
C GLU A 66 40.28 -17.26 -22.12
N ILE A 67 39.54 -17.74 -23.13
CA ILE A 67 38.84 -16.84 -24.06
C ILE A 67 37.78 -16.01 -23.34
N THR A 68 37.17 -16.56 -22.28
CA THR A 68 36.23 -15.87 -21.40
C THR A 68 36.90 -14.72 -20.63
N ASP A 69 38.19 -14.81 -20.29
CA ASP A 69 38.90 -13.73 -19.61
C ASP A 69 39.10 -12.51 -20.52
N VAL A 70 39.26 -12.75 -21.83
CA VAL A 70 39.37 -11.69 -22.84
C VAL A 70 37.99 -11.12 -23.20
N MET A 71 36.96 -11.96 -23.20
CA MET A 71 35.59 -11.59 -23.60
C MET A 71 34.78 -10.94 -22.47
N GLU A 72 34.95 -11.42 -21.24
CA GLU A 72 34.07 -11.13 -20.10
C GLU A 72 34.83 -10.65 -18.85
N GLY A 73 36.18 -10.68 -18.85
CA GLY A 73 36.99 -10.59 -17.63
C GLY A 73 37.01 -9.25 -16.88
N GLU A 74 36.94 -9.35 -15.55
CA GLU A 74 37.30 -8.32 -14.55
C GLU A 74 38.82 -8.36 -14.22
N SER A 75 39.46 -7.21 -13.98
CA SER A 75 40.91 -7.10 -13.73
C SER A 75 41.41 -7.77 -12.42
N PRO A 76 42.58 -8.45 -12.39
CA PRO A 76 43.17 -8.99 -11.14
C PRO A 76 43.83 -7.93 -10.22
N LYS A 77 43.89 -8.20 -8.91
CA LYS A 77 44.54 -7.36 -7.86
C LYS A 77 45.71 -8.08 -7.16
N VAL A 78 46.82 -7.34 -6.94
CA VAL A 78 47.98 -7.47 -6.01
C VAL A 78 48.71 -8.83 -5.87
N THR A 79 50.05 -8.80 -6.05
CA THR A 79 50.96 -9.96 -6.17
C THR A 79 51.93 -10.23 -5.00
N SER A 80 51.90 -9.49 -3.87
CA SER A 80 52.71 -9.83 -2.68
C SER A 80 51.99 -9.60 -1.35
N TYR A 81 52.40 -10.33 -0.31
CA TYR A 81 51.84 -10.25 1.04
C TYR A 81 52.93 -10.32 2.12
N THR A 82 52.74 -9.60 3.23
CA THR A 82 53.57 -9.71 4.45
C THR A 82 52.77 -10.40 5.54
N VAL A 83 53.30 -11.47 6.13
CA VAL A 83 52.64 -12.19 7.22
C VAL A 83 53.24 -11.79 8.57
N THR A 84 52.47 -11.08 9.38
CA THR A 84 52.75 -10.93 10.82
C THR A 84 52.01 -12.02 11.58
N ARG A 85 52.73 -13.07 12.01
CA ARG A 85 52.12 -14.22 12.69
C ARG A 85 51.74 -13.90 14.13
N ALA A 86 50.75 -14.61 14.67
CA ALA A 86 50.29 -14.47 16.04
C ALA A 86 51.48 -14.42 17.03
N GLY A 87 51.50 -13.41 17.89
CA GLY A 87 52.58 -13.15 18.83
C GLY A 87 53.84 -12.48 18.26
N LYS A 88 54.07 -12.46 16.93
CA LYS A 88 55.32 -12.01 16.30
C LYS A 88 55.22 -10.71 15.49
N GLY A 89 54.65 -9.67 16.09
CA GLY A 89 54.90 -8.28 15.69
C GLY A 89 56.19 -7.75 16.32
N LEU A 90 56.71 -6.62 15.82
CA LEU A 90 57.93 -5.97 16.33
C LEU A 90 57.96 -5.91 17.86
N PRO A 91 59.09 -6.29 18.50
CA PRO A 91 59.17 -6.35 19.96
C PRO A 91 59.11 -4.93 20.54
N ILE A 92 58.25 -4.74 21.54
CA ILE A 92 58.19 -3.52 22.36
C ILE A 92 58.28 -3.98 23.82
N VAL A 93 59.10 -3.32 24.62
CA VAL A 93 59.34 -3.68 26.03
C VAL A 93 58.07 -3.43 26.86
N ARG A 94 57.53 -4.46 27.52
CA ARG A 94 56.27 -4.44 28.30
C ARG A 94 56.55 -4.33 29.81
N ARG A 95 55.72 -3.58 30.56
CA ARG A 95 55.81 -3.44 32.03
C ARG A 95 54.87 -4.39 32.78
N GLU A 96 55.30 -4.84 33.95
CA GLU A 96 54.54 -5.72 34.84
C GLU A 96 53.33 -4.98 35.45
N GLY A 97 52.16 -5.63 35.50
CA GLY A 97 50.90 -5.03 35.99
C GLY A 97 50.01 -4.36 34.93
N PHE A 98 50.41 -4.37 33.65
CA PHE A 98 49.68 -3.74 32.55
C PHE A 98 49.18 -4.77 31.53
N ALA A 99 47.91 -4.65 31.13
CA ALA A 99 47.37 -5.33 29.96
C ALA A 99 47.64 -4.50 28.70
N TYR A 100 48.40 -5.04 27.76
CA TYR A 100 48.68 -4.41 26.46
C TYR A 100 47.96 -5.17 25.35
N TYR A 101 46.93 -4.57 24.76
CA TYR A 101 46.20 -5.12 23.61
C TYR A 101 46.84 -4.68 22.30
N ARG A 102 47.11 -5.63 21.40
CA ARG A 102 47.81 -5.38 20.12
C ARG A 102 46.76 -5.17 19.02
N LEU A 103 46.38 -3.91 18.76
CA LEU A 103 45.31 -3.53 17.82
C LEU A 103 45.79 -3.27 16.37
N ALA A 104 47.09 -3.19 16.11
CA ALA A 104 47.63 -2.97 14.75
C ALA A 104 47.25 -4.04 13.70
N PRO A 105 47.04 -5.32 14.03
CA PRO A 105 46.39 -6.28 13.13
C PRO A 105 44.93 -5.92 12.81
N GLN A 106 44.25 -5.19 13.70
CA GLN A 106 42.83 -4.89 13.58
C GLN A 106 42.52 -3.76 12.58
N PHE A 107 43.51 -3.08 12.00
CA PHE A 107 43.24 -1.90 11.14
C PHE A 107 44.10 -1.74 9.89
N ARG A 108 44.86 -2.76 9.47
CA ARG A 108 45.78 -2.57 8.35
C ARG A 108 45.07 -2.77 6.99
N HIS A 109 45.12 -1.74 6.12
CA HIS A 109 44.52 -1.67 4.76
C HIS A 109 43.00 -1.54 4.68
N LYS A 110 42.33 -0.99 5.70
CA LYS A 110 40.87 -1.03 5.75
C LYS A 110 40.22 -0.05 4.76
N ILE A 111 39.23 -0.59 4.04
CA ILE A 111 38.28 0.01 3.07
C ILE A 111 37.23 0.88 3.80
N SER A 112 37.38 1.04 5.12
CA SER A 112 36.45 1.62 6.07
C SER A 112 37.19 2.58 7.01
N GLU A 113 36.55 3.67 7.41
CA GLU A 113 37.05 4.69 8.33
C GLU A 113 36.58 4.43 9.77
N PRO A 114 37.47 3.97 10.67
CA PRO A 114 37.12 3.74 12.06
C PRO A 114 37.32 5.01 12.90
N PHE A 115 36.26 5.44 13.57
CA PHE A 115 36.23 6.50 14.56
C PHE A 115 36.15 5.91 15.96
N PHE A 116 36.81 6.58 16.90
CA PHE A 116 36.50 6.41 18.31
C PHE A 116 35.63 7.61 18.70
N VAL A 117 34.37 7.35 18.98
CA VAL A 117 33.37 8.38 19.23
C VAL A 117 33.05 8.38 20.72
N LYS A 118 33.09 9.56 21.33
CA LYS A 118 32.65 9.77 22.70
C LYS A 118 31.39 10.61 22.68
N ILE A 119 30.28 9.98 23.01
CA ILE A 119 28.95 10.57 23.03
C ILE A 119 28.71 11.09 24.45
N PRO A 120 28.67 12.41 24.66
CA PRO A 120 28.49 12.97 26.00
C PRO A 120 27.08 12.69 26.51
N TYR A 121 26.97 12.28 27.77
CA TYR A 121 25.66 12.23 28.43
C TYR A 121 25.17 13.63 28.74
N SER A 122 23.90 13.89 28.42
CA SER A 122 23.23 15.13 28.74
C SER A 122 21.75 14.87 28.93
N GLU A 123 21.22 15.21 30.11
CA GLU A 123 19.77 15.15 30.37
C GLU A 123 19.00 16.04 29.38
N GLU A 124 19.55 17.22 29.02
CA GLU A 124 18.92 18.09 28.02
C GLU A 124 18.96 17.54 26.59
N ALA A 125 19.91 16.66 26.26
CA ALA A 125 19.99 16.08 24.92
C ALA A 125 18.89 15.03 24.68
N MET A 126 18.32 14.46 25.75
CA MET A 126 17.19 13.54 25.66
C MET A 126 15.88 14.26 25.26
N ASP A 127 15.76 15.55 25.58
CA ASP A 127 14.56 16.36 25.30
C ASP A 127 14.67 17.21 24.02
N LYS A 128 15.82 17.17 23.32
CA LYS A 128 16.06 17.94 22.09
C LYS A 128 15.69 17.10 20.85
N PRO A 129 15.18 17.71 19.77
CA PRO A 129 14.97 17.00 18.50
C PRO A 129 16.27 16.35 18.03
N LEU A 130 16.20 15.08 17.58
CA LEU A 130 17.36 14.36 17.08
C LEU A 130 17.96 15.07 15.87
N HIS A 131 19.28 15.09 15.82
CA HIS A 131 20.06 15.61 14.71
C HIS A 131 20.58 14.43 13.90
N MET A 132 19.67 13.89 13.08
CA MET A 132 19.91 12.69 12.30
C MET A 132 20.86 13.00 11.14
N ALA A 133 21.97 12.27 11.09
CA ALA A 133 22.97 12.29 10.05
C ALA A 133 22.63 11.29 8.95
N SER A 134 22.97 11.56 7.68
CA SER A 134 23.11 10.49 6.70
C SER A 134 24.36 10.68 5.84
N HIS A 135 24.97 9.57 5.43
CA HIS A 135 26.12 9.53 4.55
C HIS A 135 26.14 8.25 3.72
N GLU A 136 26.59 8.31 2.46
CA GLU A 136 26.60 7.12 1.59
C GLU A 136 27.54 6.03 2.12
N GLY A 137 26.98 4.86 2.42
CA GLY A 137 27.76 3.68 2.81
C GLY A 137 27.07 2.77 3.82
N GLN A 138 27.89 2.05 4.57
CA GLN A 138 27.46 1.18 5.65
C GLN A 138 28.27 1.52 6.89
N GLU A 139 27.72 1.39 8.08
CA GLU A 139 28.42 1.72 9.32
C GLU A 139 28.31 0.56 10.31
N PHE A 140 29.39 0.33 11.06
CA PHE A 140 29.48 -0.71 12.08
C PHE A 140 29.99 -0.14 13.39
N ASP A 141 29.13 -0.09 14.39
CA ASP A 141 29.48 0.49 15.69
C ASP A 141 29.63 -0.59 16.75
N ILE A 142 30.56 -0.39 17.66
CA ILE A 142 30.78 -1.24 18.83
C ILE A 142 30.81 -0.37 20.07
N VAL A 143 29.94 -0.63 21.05
CA VAL A 143 29.95 0.07 22.33
C VAL A 143 31.08 -0.46 23.20
N VAL A 144 31.97 0.43 23.61
CA VAL A 144 33.13 0.12 24.46
C VAL A 144 32.80 0.35 25.92
N LYS A 145 32.05 1.41 26.23
CA LYS A 145 31.71 1.84 27.58
C LYS A 145 30.45 2.71 27.57
N GLY A 146 29.68 2.70 28.66
CA GLY A 146 28.41 3.43 28.77
C GLY A 146 27.31 2.75 27.97
N CYS A 147 26.14 3.37 27.90
CA CYS A 147 25.03 2.88 27.10
C CYS A 147 24.65 3.94 26.08
N MET A 148 24.31 3.54 24.86
CA MET A 148 23.72 4.45 23.87
C MET A 148 22.37 3.97 23.41
N LYS A 149 21.48 4.91 23.12
CA LYS A 149 20.32 4.69 22.28
C LYS A 149 20.70 5.19 20.88
N ILE A 150 20.79 4.27 19.92
CA ILE A 150 20.99 4.61 18.51
C ILE A 150 19.64 4.67 17.81
N TYR A 151 19.48 5.63 16.91
CA TYR A 151 18.32 5.80 16.05
C TYR A 151 18.75 5.59 14.61
N ILE A 152 18.02 4.75 13.85
CA ILE A 152 18.25 4.54 12.41
C ILE A 152 16.88 4.59 11.74
N GLY A 153 16.64 5.67 10.99
CA GLY A 153 15.34 5.99 10.40
C GLY A 153 14.29 6.26 11.48
N ASP A 154 13.24 5.44 11.50
CA ASP A 154 12.17 5.43 12.50
C ASP A 154 12.39 4.39 13.62
N HIS A 155 13.53 3.69 13.61
CA HIS A 155 13.87 2.67 14.58
C HIS A 155 14.86 3.20 15.62
N SER A 156 14.81 2.65 16.83
CA SER A 156 15.81 2.90 17.85
C SER A 156 16.13 1.64 18.62
N GLU A 157 17.40 1.46 18.97
CA GLU A 157 17.87 0.37 19.81
C GLU A 157 18.76 0.87 20.93
N ILE A 158 18.75 0.15 22.06
CA ILE A 158 19.62 0.44 23.19
C ILE A 158 20.79 -0.56 23.18
N LEU A 159 22.01 -0.03 23.13
CA LEU A 159 23.24 -0.79 23.07
C LEU A 159 24.06 -0.58 24.35
N HIS A 160 24.55 -1.68 24.91
CA HIS A 160 25.35 -1.74 26.13
C HIS A 160 26.82 -2.08 25.81
N PRO A 161 27.76 -1.93 26.77
CA PRO A 161 29.16 -2.25 26.53
C PRO A 161 29.36 -3.69 26.02
N GLY A 162 29.96 -3.82 24.85
CA GLY A 162 30.17 -5.09 24.15
C GLY A 162 29.18 -5.36 23.01
N ASP A 163 28.07 -4.61 22.93
CA ASP A 163 27.12 -4.70 21.83
C ASP A 163 27.64 -4.00 20.59
N SER A 164 27.14 -4.41 19.43
CA SER A 164 27.51 -3.82 18.14
C SER A 164 26.35 -3.80 17.17
N ILE A 165 26.31 -2.80 16.29
CA ILE A 165 25.26 -2.62 15.29
C ILE A 165 25.86 -2.37 13.90
N TYR A 166 25.26 -2.95 12.87
CA TYR A 166 25.65 -2.78 11.47
C TYR A 166 24.46 -2.27 10.67
N TYR A 167 24.61 -1.15 9.96
CA TYR A 167 23.49 -0.51 9.25
C TYR A 167 23.90 0.20 7.96
N ASP A 168 22.92 0.50 7.11
CA ASP A 168 23.09 1.35 5.93
C ASP A 168 23.08 2.81 6.37
N SER A 169 24.24 3.46 6.31
CA SER A 169 24.42 4.83 6.81
C SER A 169 23.79 5.90 5.92
N SER A 170 23.30 5.52 4.73
CA SER A 170 22.48 6.41 3.91
C SER A 170 21.08 6.61 4.51
N THR A 171 20.68 5.75 5.44
CA THR A 171 19.51 5.95 6.29
C THR A 171 19.84 7.00 7.36
N PRO A 172 19.00 8.03 7.57
CA PRO A 172 19.22 9.01 8.64
C PRO A 172 19.39 8.33 10.01
N HIS A 173 20.42 8.67 10.77
CA HIS A 173 20.75 8.05 12.06
C HIS A 173 21.34 9.06 13.07
N ASP A 174 21.14 8.83 14.37
CA ASP A 174 21.70 9.64 15.46
C ASP A 174 21.93 8.75 16.70
N GLU A 175 22.78 9.18 17.61
CA GLU A 175 23.17 8.41 18.79
C GLU A 175 23.17 9.28 20.03
N VAL A 176 22.48 8.82 21.07
CA VAL A 176 22.39 9.53 22.36
C VAL A 176 22.90 8.63 23.47
N ALA A 177 23.85 9.14 24.27
CA ALA A 177 24.29 8.46 25.47
C ALA A 177 23.18 8.47 26.53
N ILE A 178 22.89 7.30 27.11
CA ILE A 178 21.85 7.10 28.12
C ILE A 178 22.46 6.49 29.40
N GLY A 179 21.72 6.52 30.50
CA GLY A 179 22.13 5.83 31.74
C GLY A 179 23.02 6.64 32.70
N GLY A 180 23.14 7.96 32.51
CA GLY A 180 23.80 8.85 33.47
C GLY A 180 25.31 9.05 33.26
N GLU A 181 25.88 8.46 32.21
CA GLU A 181 27.31 8.56 31.91
C GLU A 181 27.56 8.61 30.39
N ASP A 182 28.69 9.21 29.99
CA ASP A 182 29.10 9.27 28.58
C ASP A 182 29.23 7.86 27.99
N CYS A 183 28.84 7.73 26.72
CA CYS A 183 29.05 6.51 25.95
C CYS A 183 30.32 6.64 25.09
N GLU A 184 31.11 5.57 25.00
CA GLU A 184 32.29 5.48 24.13
C GLU A 184 32.08 4.33 23.15
N ILE A 185 32.21 4.59 21.86
CA ILE A 185 32.06 3.59 20.80
C ILE A 185 33.24 3.58 19.82
N TYR A 186 33.40 2.46 19.13
CA TYR A 186 34.13 2.41 17.86
C TYR A 186 33.12 2.42 16.72
N ALA A 187 33.01 3.52 15.97
CA ALA A 187 32.19 3.61 14.78
C ALA A 187 33.02 3.32 13.53
N ILE A 188 32.57 2.45 12.63
CA ILE A 188 33.37 1.99 11.48
C ILE A 188 32.57 2.21 10.21
N VAL A 189 32.86 3.30 9.50
CA VAL A 189 32.16 3.71 8.27
C VAL A 189 32.78 3.04 7.05
N MET A 190 31.99 2.46 6.15
CA MET A 190 32.38 1.75 4.94
C MET A 190 31.80 2.44 3.71
N ASN A 191 32.65 2.93 2.82
CA ASN A 191 32.22 3.58 1.58
C ASN A 191 31.78 2.52 0.54
N PRO A 192 30.63 2.69 -0.14
CA PRO A 192 30.06 1.66 -1.01
C PRO A 192 30.91 1.39 -2.26
N ASN A 193 31.80 2.30 -2.66
CA ASN A 193 32.57 2.20 -3.90
C ASN A 193 34.07 1.95 -3.71
N GLY A 194 34.57 1.86 -2.46
CA GLY A 194 35.99 1.65 -2.17
C GLY A 194 36.94 2.71 -2.78
N GLN A 195 36.40 3.82 -3.29
CA GLN A 195 37.16 4.96 -3.79
C GLN A 195 37.32 5.97 -2.64
N GLY A 196 38.55 6.44 -2.44
CA GLY A 196 38.87 7.44 -1.44
C GLY A 196 38.22 8.79 -1.77
N GLY A 197 37.11 9.09 -1.12
CA GLY A 197 36.43 10.38 -1.12
C GLY A 197 35.68 10.56 0.19
N VAL A 198 35.62 11.79 0.69
CA VAL A 198 34.86 12.14 1.91
C VAL A 198 33.37 11.95 1.61
N PRO A 199 32.63 11.13 2.39
CA PRO A 199 31.18 10.98 2.21
C PRO A 199 30.49 12.34 2.28
N GLU A 200 29.56 12.61 1.37
CA GLU A 200 28.75 13.83 1.42
C GLU A 200 27.70 13.67 2.53
N TYR A 201 27.86 14.46 3.60
CA TYR A 201 27.03 14.37 4.80
C TYR A 201 25.80 15.26 4.69
N LYS A 202 24.63 14.70 4.98
CA LYS A 202 23.36 15.45 5.03
C LYS A 202 22.85 15.50 6.47
N GLU A 203 22.68 16.71 6.98
CA GLU A 203 21.99 16.92 8.25
C GLU A 203 20.48 16.85 8.04
N HIS A 204 19.83 16.00 8.83
CA HIS A 204 18.38 15.90 8.94
C HIS A 204 17.99 16.23 10.37
N VAL A 205 17.38 17.40 10.59
CA VAL A 205 16.71 17.64 11.87
C VAL A 205 15.44 16.79 11.87
N GLN A 206 15.37 15.77 12.73
CA GLN A 206 14.16 14.97 12.87
C GLN A 206 13.13 15.79 13.64
N THR A 207 12.40 16.61 12.89
CA THR A 207 11.28 17.37 13.42
C THR A 207 10.12 16.41 13.73
N ARG A 208 9.44 16.65 14.85
CA ARG A 208 8.20 15.94 15.20
C ARG A 208 7.24 15.93 14.00
N VAL A 209 6.84 14.73 13.60
CA VAL A 209 5.89 14.49 12.52
C VAL A 209 4.52 14.99 12.97
N LEU A 210 3.90 15.81 12.12
CA LEU A 210 2.54 16.33 12.32
C LEU A 210 1.67 15.93 11.14
N THR A 211 0.48 15.42 11.44
CA THR A 211 -0.55 15.21 10.41
C THR A 211 -1.04 16.56 9.88
N ASN A 212 -1.67 16.57 8.71
CA ASN A 212 -2.29 17.78 8.18
C ASN A 212 -3.43 18.28 9.08
N VAL A 213 -4.07 17.39 9.83
CA VAL A 213 -5.05 17.76 10.87
C VAL A 213 -4.38 18.52 12.02
N ASP A 214 -3.22 18.05 12.50
CA ASP A 214 -2.47 18.74 13.55
C ASP A 214 -1.97 20.12 13.07
N LYS A 215 -1.48 20.19 11.83
CA LYS A 215 -1.03 21.43 11.19
C LYS A 215 -2.17 22.44 10.96
N ALA A 216 -3.40 21.96 10.78
CA ALA A 216 -4.56 22.83 10.64
C ALA A 216 -4.94 23.55 11.93
N GLY A 217 -4.43 23.11 13.10
CA GLY A 217 -4.61 23.81 14.37
C GLY A 217 -6.07 23.91 14.83
N LEU A 218 -6.86 22.85 14.61
CA LEU A 218 -8.27 22.82 14.99
C LEU A 218 -8.43 23.03 16.51
N VAL A 219 -9.16 24.07 16.91
CA VAL A 219 -9.49 24.35 18.31
C VAL A 219 -10.73 23.54 18.70
N HIS A 220 -10.64 22.72 19.73
CA HIS A 220 -11.71 21.80 20.20
C HIS A 220 -12.37 20.98 19.08
N PRO A 221 -11.63 20.09 18.39
CA PRO A 221 -12.19 19.23 17.34
C PRO A 221 -13.39 18.44 17.87
N VAL A 222 -14.50 18.38 17.13
CA VAL A 222 -15.72 17.73 17.65
C VAL A 222 -15.53 16.26 18.05
N ALA A 223 -14.59 15.56 17.38
CA ALA A 223 -14.26 14.17 17.63
C ALA A 223 -13.48 13.93 18.94
N GLU A 224 -12.90 14.97 19.56
CA GLU A 224 -12.10 14.83 20.79
C GLU A 224 -12.91 14.25 21.97
N LYS A 225 -14.24 14.40 21.93
CA LYS A 225 -15.17 13.79 22.90
C LYS A 225 -15.24 12.26 22.82
N PHE A 226 -14.81 11.69 21.70
CA PHE A 226 -14.97 10.26 21.40
C PHE A 226 -13.66 9.56 21.08
N VAL A 227 -12.63 10.29 20.66
CA VAL A 227 -11.36 9.70 20.22
C VAL A 227 -10.18 10.49 20.78
N SER A 228 -9.24 9.78 21.39
CA SER A 228 -7.91 10.30 21.73
C SER A 228 -6.83 9.40 21.15
N THR A 229 -5.72 9.98 20.72
CA THR A 229 -4.60 9.26 20.11
C THR A 229 -3.32 9.60 20.84
N THR A 230 -2.46 8.60 21.03
CA THR A 230 -1.11 8.77 21.58
C THR A 230 -0.09 8.70 20.46
N THR A 231 0.94 9.55 20.56
CA THR A 231 2.11 9.49 19.69
C THR A 231 3.36 9.30 20.52
N ASP A 232 4.42 8.78 19.91
CA ASP A 232 5.76 8.84 20.49
C ASP A 232 6.32 10.28 20.49
N GLU A 233 7.56 10.42 20.95
CA GLU A 233 8.31 11.69 21.00
C GLU A 233 8.52 12.33 19.61
N PHE A 234 8.48 11.51 18.54
CA PHE A 234 8.64 11.93 17.16
C PHE A 234 7.31 12.17 16.43
N GLY A 235 6.17 11.92 17.08
CA GLY A 235 4.85 12.13 16.49
C GLY A 235 4.29 10.92 15.72
N HIS A 236 4.94 9.76 15.77
CA HIS A 236 4.38 8.52 15.20
C HIS A 236 3.23 8.01 16.06
N LEU A 237 2.18 7.52 15.41
CA LEU A 237 0.99 7.02 16.08
C LEU A 237 1.30 5.71 16.82
N THR A 238 1.08 5.68 18.14
CA THR A 238 1.34 4.49 18.97
C THR A 238 0.07 3.89 19.59
N GLY A 239 -1.03 4.65 19.65
CA GLY A 239 -2.24 4.21 20.33
C GLY A 239 -3.48 5.03 20.02
N ILE A 240 -4.64 4.42 20.26
CA ILE A 240 -5.94 5.04 20.14
C ILE A 240 -6.86 4.57 21.28
N GLU A 241 -7.60 5.50 21.86
CA GLU A 241 -8.63 5.23 22.84
C GLU A 241 -9.96 5.85 22.40
N TYR A 242 -11.05 5.16 22.74
CA TYR A 242 -12.39 5.61 22.46
C TYR A 242 -13.17 5.86 23.74
N HIS A 243 -13.91 6.96 23.74
CA HIS A 243 -14.70 7.45 24.87
C HIS A 243 -16.15 7.63 24.45
N ASN A 244 -17.09 7.55 25.41
CA ASN A 244 -18.51 7.83 25.19
C ASN A 244 -19.16 7.03 24.04
N THR A 245 -18.59 5.87 23.69
CA THR A 245 -18.97 5.12 22.49
C THR A 245 -20.41 4.65 22.50
N ASP A 246 -20.97 4.40 23.68
CA ASP A 246 -22.31 3.84 23.83
C ASP A 246 -23.41 4.86 23.51
N THR A 247 -23.04 6.15 23.48
CA THR A 247 -23.93 7.25 23.11
C THR A 247 -23.64 7.81 21.73
N PHE A 248 -22.64 7.28 21.02
CA PHE A 248 -22.22 7.86 19.74
C PHE A 248 -23.25 7.64 18.63
N ASN A 249 -23.62 8.72 17.93
CA ASN A 249 -24.34 8.73 16.67
C ASN A 249 -23.69 9.74 15.73
N PHE A 250 -23.15 9.29 14.59
CA PHE A 250 -22.38 10.14 13.67
C PHE A 250 -23.16 11.38 13.18
N GLY A 251 -24.46 11.25 12.92
CA GLY A 251 -25.27 12.35 12.42
C GLY A 251 -25.45 13.47 13.45
N PHE A 252 -25.68 13.13 14.71
CA PHE A 252 -25.85 14.13 15.78
C PHE A 252 -24.53 14.60 16.39
N ASP A 253 -23.59 13.69 16.60
CA ASP A 253 -22.41 13.95 17.42
C ASP A 253 -21.21 14.47 16.60
N ILE A 254 -21.23 14.25 15.28
CA ILE A 254 -20.24 14.79 14.34
C ILE A 254 -20.88 15.83 13.43
N VAL A 255 -21.77 15.42 12.51
CA VAL A 255 -22.30 16.34 11.47
C VAL A 255 -22.94 17.57 12.10
N ASP A 256 -23.88 17.39 13.03
CA ASP A 256 -24.57 18.53 13.65
C ASP A 256 -23.66 19.35 14.56
N LYS A 257 -22.68 18.73 15.22
CA LYS A 257 -21.73 19.44 16.08
C LYS A 257 -20.72 20.27 15.29
N VAL A 258 -20.26 19.79 14.13
CA VAL A 258 -19.45 20.63 13.23
C VAL A 258 -20.31 21.76 12.67
N ALA A 259 -21.55 21.49 12.27
CA ALA A 259 -22.47 22.52 11.79
C ALA A 259 -22.75 23.62 12.83
N GLU A 260 -22.83 23.26 14.12
CA GLU A 260 -22.97 24.21 15.22
C GLU A 260 -21.69 25.01 15.49
N LYS A 261 -20.53 24.36 15.37
CA LYS A 261 -19.21 24.96 15.64
C LYS A 261 -18.74 25.87 14.51
N THR A 262 -18.85 25.41 13.27
CA THR A 262 -18.31 26.05 12.06
C THR A 262 -19.30 25.87 10.88
N PRO A 263 -20.46 26.53 10.91
CA PRO A 263 -21.56 26.31 9.96
C PRO A 263 -21.14 26.46 8.49
N ASP A 264 -20.33 27.49 8.19
CA ASP A 264 -19.91 27.82 6.81
C ASP A 264 -18.75 26.95 6.31
N LYS A 265 -18.21 26.04 7.14
CA LYS A 265 -17.11 25.17 6.73
C LYS A 265 -17.61 24.20 5.66
N LEU A 266 -16.89 24.10 4.55
CA LEU A 266 -17.19 23.15 3.49
C LEU A 266 -17.16 21.72 4.05
N ALA A 267 -18.21 20.94 3.78
CA ALA A 267 -18.27 19.52 4.08
C ALA A 267 -18.05 18.70 2.80
N MET A 268 -18.62 19.13 1.68
CA MET A 268 -18.47 18.47 0.39
C MET A 268 -18.49 19.44 -0.79
N LEU A 269 -17.57 19.27 -1.72
CA LEU A 269 -17.66 19.79 -3.08
C LEU A 269 -18.06 18.64 -4.02
N HIS A 270 -19.27 18.72 -4.58
CA HIS A 270 -19.80 17.76 -5.53
C HIS A 270 -19.76 18.33 -6.95
N VAL A 271 -19.38 17.49 -7.91
CA VAL A 271 -19.39 17.80 -9.34
C VAL A 271 -20.15 16.67 -10.03
N SER A 272 -21.24 17.00 -10.73
CA SER A 272 -21.99 16.00 -11.52
C SER A 272 -21.29 15.65 -12.83
N ASN A 273 -21.79 14.61 -13.52
CA ASN A 273 -21.26 14.14 -14.80
C ASN A 273 -21.20 15.22 -15.89
N ASP A 274 -22.13 16.18 -15.84
CA ASP A 274 -22.22 17.37 -16.71
C ASP A 274 -21.39 18.56 -16.21
N PHE A 275 -20.56 18.36 -15.19
CA PHE A 275 -19.73 19.35 -14.51
C PHE A 275 -20.49 20.45 -13.74
N THR A 276 -21.77 20.25 -13.41
CA THR A 276 -22.47 21.16 -12.49
C THR A 276 -21.86 21.03 -11.09
N GLU A 277 -21.39 22.15 -10.54
CA GLU A 277 -20.76 22.22 -9.22
C GLU A 277 -21.78 22.51 -8.13
N ARG A 278 -21.67 21.81 -7.00
CA ARG A 278 -22.48 22.01 -5.79
C ARG A 278 -21.56 22.01 -4.58
N ARG A 279 -21.68 23.05 -3.74
CA ARG A 279 -20.92 23.19 -2.50
C ARG A 279 -21.87 23.04 -1.33
N PHE A 280 -21.58 22.10 -0.45
CA PHE A 280 -22.35 21.84 0.75
C PHE A 280 -21.47 22.10 1.96
N THR A 281 -21.87 23.06 2.77
CA THR A 281 -21.28 23.31 4.08
C THR A 281 -21.77 22.30 5.12
N PHE A 282 -21.19 22.27 6.31
CA PHE A 282 -21.72 21.46 7.40
C PHE A 282 -23.13 21.92 7.82
N ALA A 283 -23.43 23.22 7.76
CA ALA A 283 -24.80 23.72 7.95
C ALA A 283 -25.78 23.15 6.92
N ASP A 284 -25.39 23.10 5.65
CA ASP A 284 -26.21 22.48 4.59
C ASP A 284 -26.41 20.98 4.85
N MET A 285 -25.34 20.27 5.25
CA MET A 285 -25.43 18.83 5.56
C MET A 285 -26.37 18.55 6.72
N LYS A 286 -26.33 19.37 7.79
CA LYS A 286 -27.30 19.29 8.90
C LYS A 286 -28.72 19.57 8.40
N HIS A 287 -28.91 20.65 7.65
CA HIS A 287 -30.21 21.07 7.12
C HIS A 287 -30.86 19.98 6.26
N TYR A 288 -30.17 19.54 5.19
CA TYR A 288 -30.72 18.55 4.25
C TYR A 288 -30.84 17.16 4.88
N SER A 289 -29.93 16.73 5.76
CA SER A 289 -30.08 15.44 6.45
C SER A 289 -31.25 15.43 7.43
N ASN A 290 -31.54 16.54 8.11
CA ASN A 290 -32.72 16.65 8.98
C ASN A 290 -34.03 16.63 8.19
N MET A 291 -34.09 17.38 7.08
CA MET A 291 -35.23 17.33 6.16
C MET A 291 -35.44 15.91 5.64
N THR A 292 -34.34 15.24 5.24
CA THR A 292 -34.39 13.87 4.72
C THR A 292 -34.83 12.88 5.80
N ALA A 293 -34.44 13.07 7.07
CA ALA A 293 -34.88 12.22 8.17
C ALA A 293 -36.39 12.36 8.44
N ASN A 294 -36.91 13.59 8.41
CA ASN A 294 -38.34 13.87 8.52
C ASN A 294 -39.12 13.32 7.32
N TYR A 295 -38.57 13.45 6.11
CA TYR A 295 -39.11 12.87 4.90
C TYR A 295 -39.23 11.35 5.01
N PHE A 296 -38.15 10.65 5.33
CA PHE A 296 -38.16 9.19 5.52
C PHE A 296 -39.13 8.75 6.62
N ARG A 297 -39.19 9.48 7.74
CA ARG A 297 -40.17 9.22 8.81
C ARG A 297 -41.61 9.34 8.31
N SER A 298 -41.92 10.34 7.48
CA SER A 298 -43.25 10.53 6.90
C SER A 298 -43.68 9.39 5.97
N LEU A 299 -42.71 8.76 5.30
CA LEU A 299 -42.90 7.58 4.45
C LEU A 299 -42.99 6.27 5.25
N GLY A 300 -42.97 6.35 6.59
CA GLY A 300 -43.11 5.21 7.48
C GLY A 300 -41.81 4.45 7.78
N ILE A 301 -40.65 4.95 7.33
CA ILE A 301 -39.34 4.39 7.69
C ILE A 301 -39.07 4.69 9.17
N LYS A 302 -38.65 3.68 9.92
CA LYS A 302 -38.42 3.78 11.37
C LYS A 302 -37.12 3.10 11.82
N LYS A 303 -36.79 3.26 13.11
CA LYS A 303 -35.63 2.61 13.73
C LYS A 303 -35.62 1.11 13.42
N GLY A 304 -34.45 0.62 13.00
CA GLY A 304 -34.21 -0.76 12.61
C GLY A 304 -34.59 -1.10 11.17
N ASP A 305 -35.31 -0.25 10.43
CA ASP A 305 -35.67 -0.55 9.03
C ASP A 305 -34.44 -0.61 8.11
N ARG A 306 -34.41 -1.56 7.19
CA ARG A 306 -33.30 -1.77 6.26
C ARG A 306 -33.59 -1.02 4.97
N VAL A 307 -32.82 0.02 4.71
CA VAL A 307 -33.03 0.94 3.59
C VAL A 307 -31.86 0.84 2.63
N MET A 308 -32.12 0.36 1.42
CA MET A 308 -31.10 0.24 0.38
C MET A 308 -30.85 1.58 -0.31
N LEU A 309 -29.58 1.93 -0.51
CA LEU A 309 -29.16 3.16 -1.17
C LEU A 309 -28.39 2.83 -2.45
N VAL A 310 -28.96 3.14 -3.61
CA VAL A 310 -28.36 2.89 -4.94
C VAL A 310 -28.23 4.20 -5.70
N LEU A 311 -27.26 5.02 -5.30
CA LEU A 311 -27.21 6.44 -5.66
C LEU A 311 -25.94 6.85 -6.42
N LYS A 312 -25.19 5.91 -7.00
CA LYS A 312 -23.93 6.19 -7.74
C LYS A 312 -23.00 7.06 -6.89
N ARG A 313 -22.82 8.33 -7.25
CA ARG A 313 -22.14 9.37 -6.46
C ARG A 313 -22.98 10.66 -6.40
N HIS A 314 -24.31 10.52 -6.49
CA HIS A 314 -25.26 11.62 -6.33
C HIS A 314 -25.20 12.20 -4.92
N TYR A 315 -25.31 13.52 -4.78
CA TYR A 315 -25.20 14.21 -3.49
C TYR A 315 -26.27 13.76 -2.48
N GLN A 316 -27.42 13.28 -2.95
CA GLN A 316 -28.52 12.72 -2.15
C GLN A 316 -28.08 11.52 -1.31
N PHE A 317 -27.01 10.82 -1.67
CA PHE A 317 -26.45 9.73 -0.87
C PHE A 317 -26.04 10.21 0.53
N TRP A 318 -25.35 11.35 0.62
CA TRP A 318 -24.87 11.92 1.88
C TRP A 318 -26.03 12.39 2.76
N PHE A 319 -27.06 12.99 2.16
CA PHE A 319 -28.26 13.37 2.89
C PHE A 319 -28.98 12.14 3.44
N SER A 320 -29.14 11.12 2.60
CA SER A 320 -29.86 9.89 2.95
C SER A 320 -29.14 9.10 4.04
N ILE A 321 -27.83 8.86 3.93
CA ILE A 321 -27.12 8.06 4.92
C ILE A 321 -27.07 8.75 6.29
N VAL A 322 -26.83 10.06 6.35
CA VAL A 322 -26.84 10.81 7.62
C VAL A 322 -28.25 10.85 8.22
N ALA A 323 -29.28 10.99 7.39
CA ALA A 323 -30.68 10.94 7.83
C ALA A 323 -31.07 9.59 8.43
N LEU A 324 -30.66 8.48 7.78
CA LEU A 324 -30.90 7.13 8.29
C LEU A 324 -30.20 6.91 9.62
N HIS A 325 -28.97 7.43 9.78
CA HIS A 325 -28.23 7.38 11.04
C HIS A 325 -28.96 8.10 12.17
N LYS A 326 -29.51 9.29 11.90
CA LYS A 326 -30.31 10.05 12.87
C LYS A 326 -31.63 9.36 13.20
N LEU A 327 -32.29 8.78 12.20
CA LEU A 327 -33.56 8.06 12.33
C LEU A 327 -33.40 6.69 13.04
N GLY A 328 -32.19 6.13 13.02
CA GLY A 328 -31.87 4.79 13.52
C GLY A 328 -32.23 3.65 12.56
N ALA A 329 -32.43 3.97 11.28
CA ALA A 329 -32.63 2.97 10.23
C ALA A 329 -31.26 2.48 9.71
N ILE A 330 -31.21 1.24 9.23
CA ILE A 330 -29.99 0.58 8.79
C ILE A 330 -29.79 0.85 7.30
N ALA A 331 -28.74 1.59 6.95
CA ALA A 331 -28.37 1.86 5.56
C ALA A 331 -27.73 0.63 4.91
N ILE A 332 -28.13 0.31 3.67
CA ILE A 332 -27.50 -0.70 2.84
C ILE A 332 -27.04 -0.04 1.53
N PRO A 333 -25.81 0.47 1.46
CA PRO A 333 -25.27 0.98 0.21
C PRO A 333 -25.09 -0.16 -0.80
N ALA A 334 -25.47 0.07 -2.05
CA ALA A 334 -25.33 -0.89 -3.14
C ALA A 334 -25.02 -0.18 -4.47
N THR A 335 -24.28 -0.89 -5.33
CA THR A 335 -23.88 -0.37 -6.65
C THR A 335 -25.07 -0.25 -7.61
N ASN A 336 -25.04 0.72 -8.51
CA ASN A 336 -26.05 0.87 -9.57
C ASN A 336 -25.93 -0.19 -10.68
N GLN A 337 -24.93 -1.06 -10.62
CA GLN A 337 -24.69 -2.13 -11.60
C GLN A 337 -25.44 -3.42 -11.30
N LEU A 338 -26.25 -3.47 -10.23
CA LEU A 338 -27.04 -4.64 -9.88
C LEU A 338 -28.16 -4.88 -10.90
N LEU A 339 -28.37 -6.15 -11.25
CA LEU A 339 -29.47 -6.58 -12.11
C LEU A 339 -30.68 -7.01 -11.28
N GLU A 340 -31.80 -7.31 -11.94
CA GLU A 340 -33.04 -7.70 -11.27
C GLU A 340 -32.85 -8.86 -10.25
N HIS A 341 -32.16 -9.93 -10.64
CA HIS A 341 -31.92 -11.08 -9.75
C HIS A 341 -31.03 -10.74 -8.55
N ASP A 342 -30.12 -9.77 -8.70
CA ASP A 342 -29.30 -9.27 -7.61
C ASP A 342 -30.13 -8.53 -6.56
N TYR A 343 -31.12 -7.77 -7.01
CA TYR A 343 -32.06 -7.07 -6.13
C TYR A 343 -32.96 -8.05 -5.40
N VAL A 344 -33.54 -9.04 -6.09
CA VAL A 344 -34.38 -10.08 -5.47
C VAL A 344 -33.64 -10.73 -4.31
N TYR A 345 -32.42 -11.22 -4.56
CA TYR A 345 -31.59 -11.83 -3.52
C TYR A 345 -31.37 -10.89 -2.32
N ARG A 346 -30.99 -9.64 -2.57
CA ARG A 346 -30.65 -8.68 -1.51
C ARG A 346 -31.86 -8.21 -0.72
N PHE A 347 -33.01 -8.03 -1.38
CA PHE A 347 -34.26 -7.67 -0.74
C PHE A 347 -34.70 -8.73 0.24
N ASP A 348 -34.66 -10.01 -0.17
CA ASP A 348 -35.05 -11.13 0.67
C ASP A 348 -34.02 -11.38 1.79
N ALA A 349 -32.72 -11.45 1.46
CA ALA A 349 -31.67 -11.78 2.42
C ALA A 349 -31.53 -10.74 3.55
N ALA A 350 -31.65 -9.46 3.22
CA ALA A 350 -31.57 -8.38 4.21
C ALA A 350 -32.93 -7.92 4.74
N GLY A 351 -34.06 -8.42 4.21
CA GLY A 351 -35.39 -7.91 4.58
C GLY A 351 -35.53 -6.41 4.32
N VAL A 352 -35.11 -5.96 3.13
CA VAL A 352 -35.14 -4.55 2.74
C VAL A 352 -36.60 -4.06 2.70
N SER A 353 -36.87 -2.96 3.40
CA SER A 353 -38.22 -2.39 3.51
C SER A 353 -38.40 -1.12 2.68
N ALA A 354 -37.32 -0.42 2.36
CA ALA A 354 -37.33 0.75 1.49
C ALA A 354 -36.07 0.81 0.63
N ILE A 355 -36.15 1.50 -0.51
CA ILE A 355 -35.01 1.77 -1.37
C ILE A 355 -35.04 3.22 -1.85
N VAL A 356 -33.87 3.86 -1.82
CA VAL A 356 -33.60 5.15 -2.46
C VAL A 356 -32.62 4.89 -3.60
N CYS A 357 -33.04 5.11 -4.84
CA CYS A 357 -32.18 4.84 -5.99
C CYS A 357 -32.16 5.96 -7.01
N THR A 358 -31.11 5.96 -7.83
CA THR A 358 -31.00 6.85 -8.98
C THR A 358 -32.07 6.55 -10.03
N GLY A 359 -32.62 7.61 -10.64
CA GLY A 359 -33.41 7.53 -11.85
C GLY A 359 -32.56 7.35 -13.13
N ASP A 360 -31.23 7.45 -13.03
CA ASP A 360 -30.32 7.25 -14.17
C ASP A 360 -30.28 5.79 -14.63
N GLY A 361 -30.29 5.58 -15.94
CA GLY A 361 -30.16 4.25 -16.56
C GLY A 361 -31.32 3.32 -16.20
N ASP A 362 -31.01 2.03 -16.04
CA ASP A 362 -32.03 0.97 -15.89
C ASP A 362 -32.26 0.54 -14.44
N VAL A 363 -31.72 1.27 -13.45
CA VAL A 363 -31.81 0.91 -12.03
C VAL A 363 -33.25 0.75 -11.57
N THR A 364 -34.10 1.75 -11.83
CA THR A 364 -35.52 1.73 -11.45
C THR A 364 -36.27 0.58 -12.12
N THR A 365 -35.97 0.27 -13.39
CA THR A 365 -36.55 -0.86 -14.12
C THR A 365 -36.20 -2.20 -13.46
N HIS A 366 -34.94 -2.42 -13.08
CA HIS A 366 -34.52 -3.63 -12.39
C HIS A 366 -35.15 -3.77 -11.00
N VAL A 367 -35.29 -2.66 -10.27
CA VAL A 367 -35.97 -2.65 -8.97
C VAL A 367 -37.46 -2.98 -9.12
N GLU A 368 -38.15 -2.39 -10.10
CA GLU A 368 -39.56 -2.70 -10.40
C GLU A 368 -39.78 -4.18 -10.75
N GLY A 369 -38.84 -4.79 -11.48
CA GLY A 369 -38.84 -6.22 -11.73
C GLY A 369 -38.73 -7.04 -10.44
N ALA A 370 -37.76 -6.69 -9.58
CA ALA A 370 -37.50 -7.40 -8.34
C ALA A 370 -38.65 -7.26 -7.31
N VAL A 371 -39.27 -6.09 -7.19
CA VAL A 371 -40.41 -5.84 -6.27
C VAL A 371 -41.65 -6.65 -6.64
N LYS A 372 -41.80 -7.10 -7.89
CA LYS A 372 -42.88 -8.03 -8.26
C LYS A 372 -42.67 -9.43 -7.66
N GLN A 373 -41.43 -9.76 -7.32
CA GLN A 373 -41.04 -11.07 -6.78
C GLN A 373 -40.90 -11.02 -5.24
N CYS A 374 -40.53 -9.86 -4.67
CA CYS A 374 -40.32 -9.66 -3.24
C CYS A 374 -41.42 -8.79 -2.60
N LYS A 375 -41.92 -9.19 -1.42
CA LYS A 375 -42.95 -8.42 -0.69
C LYS A 375 -42.40 -7.54 0.44
N SER A 376 -41.09 -7.61 0.70
CA SER A 376 -40.48 -6.89 1.83
C SER A 376 -40.41 -5.38 1.59
N VAL A 377 -40.14 -4.96 0.35
CA VAL A 377 -39.99 -3.56 -0.05
C VAL A 377 -41.35 -2.90 -0.16
N LYS A 378 -41.57 -1.86 0.64
CA LYS A 378 -42.85 -1.13 0.73
C LYS A 378 -42.75 0.29 0.17
N THR A 379 -41.55 0.88 0.23
CA THR A 379 -41.33 2.27 -0.13
C THR A 379 -40.27 2.37 -1.22
N LEU A 380 -40.61 2.97 -2.34
CA LEU A 380 -39.76 3.19 -3.51
C LEU A 380 -39.53 4.68 -3.68
N ILE A 381 -38.27 5.13 -3.58
CA ILE A 381 -37.90 6.54 -3.67
C ILE A 381 -36.86 6.69 -4.79
N CYS A 382 -37.11 7.59 -5.74
CA CYS A 382 -36.19 7.86 -6.84
C CYS A 382 -35.65 9.30 -6.79
N THR A 383 -34.40 9.47 -7.21
CA THR A 383 -33.80 10.79 -7.48
C THR A 383 -33.78 11.07 -8.98
N GLY A 384 -33.64 12.33 -9.38
CA GLY A 384 -33.53 12.72 -10.80
C GLY A 384 -34.87 12.96 -11.49
N GLY A 385 -35.94 13.19 -10.72
CA GLY A 385 -37.26 13.60 -11.20
C GLY A 385 -38.38 12.59 -10.93
N PRO A 386 -39.64 12.98 -11.21
CA PRO A 386 -40.81 12.19 -10.86
C PRO A 386 -40.94 10.94 -11.73
N ARG A 387 -41.29 9.82 -11.10
CA ARG A 387 -41.59 8.55 -11.77
C ARG A 387 -42.89 7.95 -11.24
N PRO A 388 -43.81 7.47 -12.11
CA PRO A 388 -45.04 6.85 -11.65
C PRO A 388 -44.80 5.66 -10.72
N GLY A 389 -45.46 5.65 -9.55
CA GLY A 389 -45.32 4.58 -8.55
C GLY A 389 -44.10 4.73 -7.62
N TRP A 390 -43.34 5.82 -7.76
CA TRP A 390 -42.20 6.16 -6.92
C TRP A 390 -42.42 7.51 -6.25
N HIS A 391 -41.83 7.67 -5.07
CA HIS A 391 -41.69 8.98 -4.43
C HIS A 391 -40.55 9.76 -5.08
N ASP A 392 -40.77 11.05 -5.36
CA ASP A 392 -39.77 11.94 -5.95
C ASP A 392 -38.95 12.60 -4.85
N PHE A 393 -37.72 12.10 -4.62
CA PHE A 393 -36.86 12.61 -3.55
C PHE A 393 -36.61 14.11 -3.69
N ASP A 394 -36.28 14.58 -4.89
CA ASP A 394 -35.86 15.96 -5.13
C ASP A 394 -37.06 16.93 -5.08
N GLY A 395 -38.21 16.49 -5.57
CA GLY A 395 -39.45 17.28 -5.59
C GLY A 395 -40.19 17.32 -4.24
N GLU A 396 -40.13 16.25 -3.45
CA GLU A 396 -40.87 16.14 -2.18
C GLU A 396 -40.09 16.68 -0.97
N LEU A 397 -38.75 16.56 -0.97
CA LEU A 397 -37.90 16.95 0.16
C LEU A 397 -38.14 18.40 0.66
N PRO A 398 -38.30 19.43 -0.20
CA PRO A 398 -38.49 20.82 0.24
C PRO A 398 -39.71 21.07 1.13
N ALA A 399 -40.67 20.13 1.20
CA ALA A 399 -41.85 20.24 2.03
C ALA A 399 -41.61 19.90 3.52
N TYR A 400 -40.44 19.36 3.88
CA TYR A 400 -40.15 18.86 5.22
C TYR A 400 -39.29 19.84 6.04
N SER A 401 -39.48 19.84 7.35
CA SER A 401 -38.71 20.68 8.26
C SER A 401 -37.27 20.19 8.41
N ASP A 402 -36.33 21.11 8.56
CA ASP A 402 -34.93 20.88 8.90
C ASP A 402 -34.66 20.71 10.41
N LYS A 403 -35.72 20.67 11.22
CA LYS A 403 -35.63 20.37 12.66
C LYS A 403 -35.83 18.88 12.89
N PHE A 404 -34.78 18.21 13.33
CA PHE A 404 -34.81 16.81 13.75
C PHE A 404 -33.96 16.66 15.02
N GLU A 405 -34.60 16.42 16.15
CA GLU A 405 -33.94 16.42 17.46
C GLU A 405 -33.66 15.00 17.94
N ARG A 406 -32.58 14.87 18.71
CA ARG A 406 -32.23 13.64 19.41
C ARG A 406 -33.28 13.36 20.49
N THR A 407 -33.68 12.10 20.62
CA THR A 407 -34.66 11.61 21.60
C THR A 407 -34.05 10.49 22.44
N GLU A 408 -34.73 10.06 23.51
CA GLU A 408 -34.29 8.92 24.32
C GLU A 408 -34.20 7.61 23.51
N ASP A 409 -35.03 7.46 22.47
CA ASP A 409 -35.05 6.27 21.59
C ASP A 409 -34.01 6.32 20.46
N THR A 410 -33.25 7.42 20.33
CA THR A 410 -32.28 7.61 19.26
C THR A 410 -31.25 6.50 19.26
N SER A 411 -31.04 5.89 18.10
CA SER A 411 -30.07 4.82 17.94
C SER A 411 -28.63 5.30 18.12
N CYS A 412 -27.82 4.57 18.86
CA CYS A 412 -26.41 4.90 19.11
C CYS A 412 -25.58 3.66 19.50
N GLY A 413 -24.27 3.84 19.60
CA GLY A 413 -23.35 2.83 20.13
C GLY A 413 -23.38 1.52 19.35
N ASP A 414 -23.75 0.43 20.02
CA ASP A 414 -23.77 -0.93 19.44
C ASP A 414 -25.00 -1.22 18.57
N ASP A 415 -25.97 -0.30 18.50
CA ASP A 415 -27.11 -0.45 17.60
C ASP A 415 -26.62 -0.58 16.13
N PRO A 416 -27.13 -1.55 15.36
CA PRO A 416 -26.83 -1.67 13.94
C PRO A 416 -27.27 -0.43 13.16
N ILE A 417 -26.41 0.07 12.27
CA ILE A 417 -26.72 1.24 11.44
C ILE A 417 -26.32 1.07 9.98
N LEU A 418 -25.48 0.08 9.68
CA LEU A 418 -24.94 -0.10 8.33
C LEU A 418 -24.80 -1.59 8.02
N MET A 419 -25.11 -1.96 6.79
CA MET A 419 -24.96 -3.31 6.27
C MET A 419 -24.35 -3.26 4.87
N PHE A 420 -23.39 -4.14 4.62
CA PHE A 420 -22.79 -4.30 3.30
C PHE A 420 -22.91 -5.74 2.82
N PHE A 421 -23.28 -5.91 1.55
CA PHE A 421 -23.15 -7.19 0.88
C PHE A 421 -21.70 -7.40 0.46
N THR A 422 -21.03 -8.36 1.09
CA THR A 422 -19.65 -8.76 0.82
C THR A 422 -19.62 -9.93 -0.16
N SER A 423 -18.84 -9.83 -1.23
CA SER A 423 -18.63 -10.94 -2.16
C SER A 423 -17.99 -12.14 -1.45
N GLY A 424 -18.67 -13.29 -1.41
CA GLY A 424 -18.04 -14.55 -1.00
C GLY A 424 -17.19 -15.12 -2.13
N THR A 425 -16.10 -15.81 -1.80
CA THR A 425 -15.29 -16.54 -2.80
C THR A 425 -16.00 -17.79 -3.31
N THR A 426 -16.95 -18.35 -2.55
CA THR A 426 -17.58 -19.65 -2.80
C THR A 426 -19.12 -19.64 -2.90
N GLY A 427 -19.78 -18.47 -2.83
CA GLY A 427 -21.25 -18.40 -2.82
C GLY A 427 -21.85 -16.98 -2.94
N TYR A 428 -23.16 -16.86 -2.71
CA TYR A 428 -23.87 -15.58 -2.72
C TYR A 428 -23.30 -14.60 -1.67
N PRO A 429 -23.38 -13.28 -1.90
CA PRO A 429 -22.81 -12.29 -0.98
C PRO A 429 -23.38 -12.36 0.44
N LYS A 430 -22.49 -12.42 1.45
CA LYS A 430 -22.84 -12.34 2.89
C LYS A 430 -23.12 -10.90 3.29
N ILE A 431 -23.83 -10.65 4.40
CA ILE A 431 -24.18 -9.30 4.86
C ILE A 431 -23.37 -8.95 6.11
N ALA A 432 -22.30 -8.18 5.97
CA ALA A 432 -21.53 -7.67 7.12
C ALA A 432 -22.31 -6.53 7.79
N THR A 433 -22.63 -6.66 9.07
CA THR A 433 -23.41 -5.67 9.83
C THR A 433 -22.52 -4.84 10.73
N HIS A 434 -22.70 -3.53 10.73
CA HIS A 434 -21.89 -2.58 11.49
C HIS A 434 -22.76 -1.73 12.42
N SER A 435 -22.23 -1.44 13.62
CA SER A 435 -22.85 -0.54 14.59
C SER A 435 -22.43 0.92 14.35
N HIS A 436 -22.96 1.86 15.13
CA HIS A 436 -22.51 3.26 15.10
C HIS A 436 -21.01 3.41 15.38
N LYS A 437 -20.43 2.50 16.17
CA LYS A 437 -18.98 2.48 16.48
C LYS A 437 -18.10 2.29 15.24
N TYR A 438 -18.64 1.80 14.13
CA TYR A 438 -17.92 1.72 12.85
C TYR A 438 -17.41 3.08 12.36
N GLY A 439 -18.21 4.14 12.53
CA GLY A 439 -17.82 5.49 12.18
C GLY A 439 -16.55 5.94 12.90
N LEU A 440 -16.45 5.66 14.21
CA LEU A 440 -15.29 5.99 15.05
C LEU A 440 -14.01 5.28 14.60
N GLY A 441 -14.12 4.05 14.10
CA GLY A 441 -13.01 3.29 13.54
C GLY A 441 -12.33 3.96 12.34
N HIS A 442 -12.99 4.93 11.69
CA HIS A 442 -12.41 5.68 10.57
C HIS A 442 -11.61 6.92 10.96
N PHE A 443 -11.52 7.25 12.25
CA PHE A 443 -10.73 8.41 12.69
C PHE A 443 -9.27 8.29 12.24
N LEU A 444 -8.65 7.12 12.48
CA LEU A 444 -7.28 6.84 12.02
C LEU A 444 -7.18 6.76 10.51
N THR A 445 -8.19 6.21 9.83
CA THR A 445 -8.25 6.13 8.36
C THR A 445 -8.02 7.50 7.72
N ALA A 446 -8.67 8.54 8.25
CA ALA A 446 -8.55 9.88 7.71
C ALA A 446 -7.34 10.65 8.24
N LYS A 447 -7.13 10.66 9.56
CA LYS A 447 -6.10 11.50 10.18
C LYS A 447 -4.68 11.01 9.91
N TYR A 448 -4.43 9.71 10.10
CA TYR A 448 -3.07 9.15 10.15
C TYR A 448 -2.68 8.36 8.90
N TRP A 449 -3.64 7.90 8.09
CA TRP A 449 -3.33 7.24 6.82
C TRP A 449 -3.59 8.15 5.63
N GLN A 450 -4.84 8.56 5.39
CA GLN A 450 -5.14 9.50 4.28
C GLN A 450 -4.52 10.89 4.47
N ASN A 451 -4.14 11.20 5.71
CA ASN A 451 -3.54 12.46 6.12
C ASN A 451 -4.36 13.67 5.66
N VAL A 452 -5.68 13.60 5.85
CA VAL A 452 -6.61 14.63 5.34
C VAL A 452 -6.27 16.02 5.87
N ASP A 453 -6.47 17.03 5.04
CA ASP A 453 -6.21 18.43 5.38
C ASP A 453 -7.54 19.14 5.65
N PRO A 454 -7.85 19.54 6.90
CA PRO A 454 -9.06 20.29 7.23
C PRO A 454 -9.21 21.64 6.50
N ASN A 455 -8.11 22.17 5.95
CA ASN A 455 -8.07 23.39 5.14
C ASN A 455 -7.87 23.09 3.64
N GLY A 456 -7.82 21.82 3.25
CA GLY A 456 -7.64 21.36 1.89
C GLY A 456 -8.91 20.70 1.35
N LEU A 457 -8.75 19.67 0.52
CA LEU A 457 -9.86 18.92 -0.06
C LEU A 457 -9.44 17.47 -0.33
N HIS A 458 -10.17 16.52 0.27
CA HIS A 458 -9.86 15.09 0.12
C HIS A 458 -10.68 14.45 -0.99
N PHE A 459 -10.03 13.83 -1.97
CA PHE A 459 -10.70 13.14 -3.06
C PHE A 459 -10.46 11.62 -2.99
N THR A 460 -11.52 10.86 -2.80
CA THR A 460 -11.50 9.39 -2.96
C THR A 460 -12.25 8.98 -4.23
N ILE A 461 -11.65 8.12 -5.06
CA ILE A 461 -12.36 7.47 -6.17
C ILE A 461 -13.00 6.17 -5.67
N SER A 462 -14.32 6.21 -5.47
CA SER A 462 -15.15 5.03 -5.14
C SER A 462 -16.61 5.29 -5.49
N ASP A 463 -17.34 4.25 -5.88
CA ASP A 463 -18.81 4.26 -5.89
C ASP A 463 -19.37 4.17 -4.47
N THR A 464 -20.54 4.78 -4.23
CA THR A 464 -21.18 4.79 -2.90
C THR A 464 -21.69 3.42 -2.49
N GLY A 465 -21.88 2.50 -3.43
CA GLY A 465 -22.24 1.11 -3.17
C GLY A 465 -21.13 0.26 -2.54
N TRP A 466 -19.90 0.76 -2.46
CA TRP A 466 -18.77 0.06 -1.84
C TRP A 466 -18.42 0.69 -0.49
N GLY A 467 -18.00 -0.12 0.48
CA GLY A 467 -17.55 0.37 1.79
C GLY A 467 -16.44 1.43 1.70
N LYS A 468 -15.61 1.38 0.65
CA LYS A 468 -14.54 2.35 0.39
C LYS A 468 -15.05 3.80 0.23
N ALA A 469 -16.30 4.01 -0.18
CA ALA A 469 -16.89 5.36 -0.17
C ALA A 469 -16.99 5.92 1.26
N LEU A 470 -17.36 5.10 2.24
CA LEU A 470 -17.48 5.56 3.61
C LEU A 470 -16.14 5.76 4.31
N TRP A 471 -15.11 5.02 3.87
CA TRP A 471 -13.72 5.19 4.30
C TRP A 471 -13.11 6.51 3.83
N GLY A 472 -13.56 7.05 2.70
CA GLY A 472 -12.88 8.16 2.01
C GLY A 472 -13.76 9.35 1.66
N LYS A 473 -15.04 9.34 2.01
CA LYS A 473 -16.01 10.39 1.64
C LYS A 473 -17.02 10.73 2.72
N LEU A 474 -16.83 10.27 3.96
CA LEU A 474 -17.82 10.48 5.01
C LEU A 474 -17.20 10.51 6.41
N TYR A 475 -16.99 9.34 7.02
CA TYR A 475 -16.85 9.26 8.47
C TYR A 475 -15.56 9.91 8.98
N GLY A 476 -14.41 9.36 8.60
CA GLY A 476 -13.11 9.84 9.08
C GLY A 476 -12.84 11.28 8.70
N GLN A 477 -13.21 11.67 7.47
CA GLN A 477 -12.97 13.00 6.93
C GLN A 477 -13.72 14.04 7.74
N TRP A 478 -15.03 13.85 7.96
CA TRP A 478 -15.84 14.81 8.70
C TRP A 478 -15.60 14.80 10.21
N MET A 479 -15.18 13.65 10.80
CA MET A 479 -14.68 13.64 12.19
C MET A 479 -13.43 14.49 12.36
N ASN A 480 -12.59 14.59 11.33
CA ASN A 480 -11.43 15.48 11.28
C ASN A 480 -11.78 16.86 10.68
N GLU A 481 -13.07 17.19 10.55
CA GLU A 481 -13.57 18.44 9.99
C GLU A 481 -13.00 18.78 8.60
N ALA A 482 -12.64 17.77 7.81
CA ALA A 482 -12.05 17.92 6.48
C ALA A 482 -13.11 17.74 5.38
N PRO A 483 -13.16 18.64 4.38
CA PRO A 483 -14.10 18.52 3.27
C PRO A 483 -13.72 17.38 2.32
N VAL A 484 -14.74 16.82 1.67
CA VAL A 484 -14.59 15.76 0.66
C VAL A 484 -14.94 16.25 -0.74
N PHE A 485 -14.22 15.79 -1.74
CA PHE A 485 -14.54 15.99 -3.15
C PHE A 485 -15.21 14.76 -3.73
N THR A 486 -16.33 14.97 -4.41
CA THR A 486 -17.06 13.91 -5.11
C THR A 486 -17.28 14.31 -6.56
N TYR A 487 -16.67 13.56 -7.48
CA TYR A 487 -17.00 13.64 -8.90
C TYR A 487 -17.90 12.46 -9.30
N ASP A 488 -19.10 12.76 -9.75
CA ASP A 488 -20.15 11.80 -10.10
C ASP A 488 -20.13 11.47 -11.60
N PHE A 489 -19.11 10.71 -11.99
CA PHE A 489 -18.91 10.23 -13.36
C PHE A 489 -19.49 8.84 -13.58
N ASP A 490 -19.87 8.54 -14.83
CA ASP A 490 -20.31 7.21 -15.27
C ASP A 490 -19.16 6.28 -15.65
N ARG A 491 -18.20 6.82 -16.41
CA ARG A 491 -17.01 6.10 -16.88
C ARG A 491 -15.78 6.85 -16.43
N PHE A 492 -14.81 6.11 -15.91
CA PHE A 492 -13.53 6.67 -15.52
C PHE A 492 -12.82 7.22 -16.77
N ASP A 493 -12.31 8.45 -16.64
CA ASP A 493 -11.57 9.14 -17.69
C ASP A 493 -10.48 10.00 -17.02
N ALA A 494 -9.24 9.56 -17.16
CA ALA A 494 -8.09 10.24 -16.57
C ALA A 494 -7.97 11.69 -17.06
N ASN A 495 -8.26 11.95 -18.34
CA ASN A 495 -8.15 13.29 -18.94
C ASN A 495 -9.22 14.26 -18.43
N LYS A 496 -10.34 13.77 -17.89
CA LYS A 496 -11.34 14.60 -17.20
C LYS A 496 -11.02 14.82 -15.72
N ILE A 497 -10.40 13.83 -15.08
CA ILE A 497 -10.14 13.84 -13.64
C ILE A 497 -8.86 14.61 -13.29
N LEU A 498 -7.76 14.41 -14.03
CA LEU A 498 -6.48 15.04 -13.73
C LEU A 498 -6.55 16.59 -13.71
N PRO A 499 -7.28 17.29 -14.61
CA PRO A 499 -7.46 18.73 -14.53
C PRO A 499 -8.20 19.23 -13.28
N MET A 500 -8.94 18.35 -12.58
CA MET A 500 -9.69 18.72 -11.38
C MET A 500 -8.78 19.01 -10.18
N PHE A 501 -7.58 18.41 -10.14
CA PHE A 501 -6.63 18.64 -9.05
C PHE A 501 -6.25 20.11 -8.96
N ALA A 502 -5.78 20.72 -10.05
CA ALA A 502 -5.52 22.15 -10.10
C ALA A 502 -6.80 22.99 -9.90
N LYS A 503 -7.89 22.67 -10.62
CA LYS A 503 -9.13 23.46 -10.60
C LYS A 503 -9.73 23.61 -9.21
N TYR A 504 -9.76 22.52 -8.44
CA TYR A 504 -10.40 22.48 -7.12
C TYR A 504 -9.40 22.41 -5.96
N HIS A 505 -8.11 22.49 -6.24
CA HIS A 505 -7.04 22.47 -5.25
C HIS A 505 -7.12 21.21 -4.35
N ILE A 506 -7.21 20.04 -4.99
CA ILE A 506 -7.31 18.75 -4.30
C ILE A 506 -5.99 18.44 -3.60
N THR A 507 -5.99 18.38 -2.26
CA THR A 507 -4.77 18.27 -1.46
C THR A 507 -4.41 16.86 -1.08
N THR A 508 -5.40 15.97 -0.94
CA THR A 508 -5.17 14.58 -0.59
C THR A 508 -6.01 13.64 -1.45
N PHE A 509 -5.45 12.50 -1.82
CA PHE A 509 -6.04 11.62 -2.82
C PHE A 509 -6.03 10.16 -2.39
N CYS A 510 -7.12 9.44 -2.68
CA CYS A 510 -7.20 8.00 -2.50
C CYS A 510 -7.85 7.34 -3.72
N ALA A 511 -7.18 6.30 -4.24
CA ALA A 511 -7.73 5.47 -5.31
C ALA A 511 -7.23 4.01 -5.15
N PRO A 512 -7.88 3.02 -5.79
CA PRO A 512 -7.28 1.70 -5.92
C PRO A 512 -6.12 1.73 -6.94
N PRO A 513 -5.17 0.78 -6.88
CA PRO A 513 -4.07 0.67 -7.85
C PRO A 513 -4.53 0.71 -9.31
N THR A 514 -5.69 0.14 -9.63
CA THR A 514 -6.31 0.24 -10.98
C THR A 514 -6.37 1.67 -11.50
N MET A 515 -6.77 2.64 -10.68
CA MET A 515 -6.92 4.03 -11.15
C MET A 515 -5.56 4.69 -11.36
N PHE A 516 -4.60 4.42 -10.48
CA PHE A 516 -3.22 4.87 -10.66
C PHE A 516 -2.59 4.29 -11.94
N ARG A 517 -2.86 3.02 -12.28
CA ARG A 517 -2.43 2.42 -13.56
C ARG A 517 -2.94 3.18 -14.77
N PHE A 518 -4.16 3.71 -14.73
CA PHE A 518 -4.66 4.55 -15.81
C PHE A 518 -4.00 5.92 -15.82
N PHE A 519 -3.78 6.55 -14.67
CA PHE A 519 -3.13 7.86 -14.61
C PHE A 519 -1.68 7.81 -15.12
N ILE A 520 -0.87 6.83 -14.70
CA ILE A 520 0.53 6.73 -15.13
C ILE A 520 0.70 6.38 -16.62
N LYS A 521 -0.37 5.92 -17.28
CA LYS A 521 -0.39 5.69 -18.74
C LYS A 521 -0.64 6.98 -19.53
N GLU A 522 -1.16 8.01 -18.89
CA GLU A 522 -1.22 9.37 -19.45
C GLU A 522 0.12 10.09 -19.25
N ASP A 523 0.34 11.13 -20.03
CA ASP A 523 1.47 12.03 -19.86
C ASP A 523 1.17 13.03 -18.74
N LEU A 524 1.53 12.65 -17.50
CA LEU A 524 1.24 13.42 -16.29
C LEU A 524 1.87 14.82 -16.28
N SER A 525 2.94 15.05 -17.06
CA SER A 525 3.59 16.36 -17.18
C SER A 525 2.69 17.46 -17.77
N LYS A 526 1.60 17.07 -18.44
CA LYS A 526 0.59 17.98 -19.01
C LYS A 526 -0.40 18.52 -17.99
N PHE A 527 -0.44 17.97 -16.78
CA PHE A 527 -1.43 18.32 -15.77
C PHE A 527 -0.74 18.99 -14.58
N ASP A 528 -1.35 20.05 -14.06
CA ASP A 528 -0.89 20.68 -12.82
C ASP A 528 -1.44 19.89 -11.61
N LEU A 529 -0.55 19.14 -10.97
CA LEU A 529 -0.83 18.35 -9.77
C LEU A 529 -0.19 18.97 -8.52
N SER A 530 0.28 20.22 -8.57
CA SER A 530 1.04 20.88 -7.49
C SER A 530 0.25 21.06 -6.19
N SER A 531 -1.08 21.02 -6.25
CA SER A 531 -1.95 21.09 -5.07
C SER A 531 -1.95 19.79 -4.26
N LEU A 532 -1.63 18.65 -4.88
CA LEU A 532 -1.62 17.34 -4.23
C LEU A 532 -0.41 17.23 -3.29
N LYS A 533 -0.68 17.01 -2.00
CA LYS A 533 0.33 16.90 -0.94
C LYS A 533 0.51 15.48 -0.42
N TYR A 534 -0.50 14.62 -0.59
CA TYR A 534 -0.49 13.27 -0.03
C TYR A 534 -1.40 12.34 -0.82
N ALA A 535 -0.96 11.11 -1.06
CA ALA A 535 -1.75 10.11 -1.77
C ALA A 535 -1.67 8.75 -1.08
N VAL A 536 -2.82 8.08 -1.00
CA VAL A 536 -2.92 6.73 -0.44
C VAL A 536 -3.57 5.77 -1.41
N VAL A 537 -3.24 4.49 -1.27
CA VAL A 537 -3.70 3.44 -2.18
C VAL A 537 -4.15 2.21 -1.40
N ALA A 538 -5.27 1.62 -1.80
CA ALA A 538 -5.79 0.41 -1.13
C ALA A 538 -6.91 -0.25 -1.95
N GLY A 539 -7.11 -1.54 -1.71
CA GLY A 539 -8.22 -2.34 -2.26
C GLY A 539 -7.78 -3.41 -3.26
N GLU A 540 -6.57 -3.26 -3.79
CA GLU A 540 -5.78 -4.25 -4.53
C GLU A 540 -4.34 -4.10 -4.07
N ALA A 541 -3.50 -5.11 -4.30
CA ALA A 541 -2.09 -5.01 -3.99
C ALA A 541 -1.37 -4.09 -4.99
N LEU A 542 -0.43 -3.29 -4.48
CA LEU A 542 0.26 -2.25 -5.24
C LEU A 542 1.46 -2.82 -6.00
N ASN A 543 1.46 -2.68 -7.33
CA ASN A 543 2.64 -2.98 -8.14
C ASN A 543 3.71 -1.88 -7.94
N PRO A 544 4.98 -2.22 -7.64
CA PRO A 544 6.07 -1.26 -7.46
C PRO A 544 6.27 -0.28 -8.63
N GLU A 545 6.04 -0.70 -9.87
CA GLU A 545 6.13 0.18 -11.04
C GLU A 545 5.10 1.32 -10.97
N VAL A 546 3.89 1.04 -10.51
CA VAL A 546 2.84 2.06 -10.35
C VAL A 546 3.26 3.09 -9.30
N TYR A 547 3.86 2.63 -8.21
CA TYR A 547 4.43 3.50 -7.20
C TYR A 547 5.56 4.38 -7.76
N ASN A 548 6.56 3.76 -8.41
CA ASN A 548 7.75 4.44 -8.91
C ASN A 548 7.40 5.50 -9.96
N ARG A 549 6.53 5.16 -10.92
CA ARG A 549 6.12 6.10 -11.97
C ARG A 549 5.29 7.26 -11.44
N PHE A 550 4.43 7.01 -10.45
CA PHE A 550 3.68 8.08 -9.81
C PHE A 550 4.59 8.99 -8.98
N LEU A 551 5.55 8.41 -8.25
CA LEU A 551 6.56 9.14 -7.48
C LEU A 551 7.44 10.00 -8.39
N GLU A 552 7.92 9.46 -9.50
CA GLU A 552 8.73 10.19 -10.48
C GLU A 552 7.95 11.37 -11.08
N ALA A 553 6.68 11.16 -11.43
CA ALA A 553 5.86 12.18 -12.07
C ALA A 553 5.39 13.29 -11.12
N THR A 554 5.23 13.00 -9.82
CA THR A 554 4.56 13.92 -8.87
C THR A 554 5.38 14.29 -7.64
N GLY A 555 6.43 13.52 -7.33
CA GLY A 555 7.15 13.59 -6.04
C GLY A 555 6.37 13.01 -4.86
N ILE A 556 5.16 12.47 -5.07
CA ILE A 556 4.28 11.97 -4.01
C ILE A 556 4.42 10.45 -3.88
N LYS A 557 4.70 9.98 -2.66
CA LYS A 557 4.69 8.55 -2.32
C LYS A 557 3.24 8.05 -2.23
N LEU A 558 2.95 6.88 -2.78
CA LEU A 558 1.68 6.19 -2.55
C LEU A 558 1.77 5.36 -1.27
N MET A 559 0.99 5.75 -0.27
CA MET A 559 1.01 5.09 1.04
C MET A 559 -0.07 4.01 1.09
N GLU A 560 0.36 2.74 1.07
CA GLU A 560 -0.56 1.60 1.00
C GLU A 560 -1.30 1.40 2.34
N GLY A 561 -2.54 0.92 2.24
CA GLY A 561 -3.34 0.53 3.39
C GLY A 561 -4.21 -0.69 3.11
N PHE A 562 -4.59 -1.38 4.17
CA PHE A 562 -5.32 -2.64 4.11
C PHE A 562 -6.47 -2.67 5.13
N GLY A 563 -7.55 -3.33 4.70
CA GLY A 563 -8.68 -3.73 5.51
C GLY A 563 -9.77 -4.31 4.61
N GLN A 564 -10.88 -4.67 5.23
CA GLN A 564 -11.96 -5.42 4.59
C GLN A 564 -13.30 -4.70 4.73
N THR A 565 -14.37 -5.30 4.23
CA THR A 565 -15.71 -4.72 4.45
C THR A 565 -16.14 -4.89 5.90
N GLU A 566 -15.66 -5.95 6.54
CA GLU A 566 -15.87 -6.31 7.94
C GLU A 566 -15.06 -5.45 8.92
N THR A 567 -14.07 -4.68 8.44
CA THR A 567 -13.16 -3.90 9.26
C THR A 567 -13.09 -2.43 8.79
N THR A 568 -12.35 -1.62 9.54
CA THR A 568 -11.80 -0.34 9.07
C THR A 568 -10.31 -0.52 8.70
N LEU A 569 -9.51 0.55 8.75
CA LEU A 569 -8.08 0.48 8.41
C LEU A 569 -7.33 -0.40 9.44
N SER A 570 -6.92 -1.59 8.99
CA SER A 570 -6.33 -2.63 9.83
C SER A 570 -4.80 -2.58 9.81
N ILE A 571 -4.19 -2.33 8.65
CA ILE A 571 -2.73 -2.22 8.46
C ILE A 571 -2.50 -1.05 7.49
N ALA A 572 -1.50 -0.21 7.73
CA ALA A 572 -1.21 0.91 6.83
C ALA A 572 0.23 1.40 6.95
N ASN A 573 0.70 2.09 5.92
CA ASN A 573 1.84 2.99 6.02
C ASN A 573 1.31 4.34 6.57
N PHE A 574 1.55 4.62 7.86
CA PHE A 574 1.04 5.82 8.53
C PHE A 574 1.91 7.04 8.26
N VAL A 575 1.37 8.22 8.55
CA VAL A 575 2.12 9.47 8.53
C VAL A 575 3.29 9.39 9.50
N GLY A 576 4.51 9.50 8.96
CA GLY A 576 5.77 9.40 9.69
C GLY A 576 6.53 8.11 9.41
N ASP A 577 5.83 7.03 9.04
CA ASP A 577 6.45 5.72 8.78
C ASP A 577 7.39 5.75 7.56
N SER A 578 8.43 4.93 7.62
CA SER A 578 9.32 4.62 6.50
C SER A 578 8.60 3.74 5.46
N ASN A 579 8.05 4.35 4.40
CA ASN A 579 7.36 3.58 3.36
C ASN A 579 8.25 2.52 2.70
N LYS A 580 7.92 1.23 2.86
CA LYS A 580 8.54 0.10 2.15
C LYS A 580 7.68 -0.29 0.95
N VAL A 581 8.19 -0.07 -0.26
CA VAL A 581 7.43 -0.32 -1.50
C VAL A 581 7.00 -1.79 -1.59
N GLY A 582 5.69 -2.02 -1.72
CA GLY A 582 5.07 -3.36 -1.77
C GLY A 582 4.62 -3.90 -0.40
N SER A 583 4.93 -3.19 0.69
CA SER A 583 4.40 -3.47 2.02
C SER A 583 3.10 -2.71 2.27
N MET A 584 2.14 -3.39 2.90
CA MET A 584 0.90 -2.77 3.38
C MET A 584 1.15 -1.83 4.58
N GLY A 585 2.35 -1.86 5.17
CA GLY A 585 2.73 -1.06 6.33
C GLY A 585 2.63 -1.84 7.64
N ARG A 586 2.36 -1.15 8.74
CA ARG A 586 2.31 -1.70 10.10
C ARG A 586 0.86 -1.81 10.59
N PRO A 587 0.58 -2.65 11.61
CA PRO A 587 -0.74 -2.73 12.22
C PRO A 587 -1.25 -1.38 12.71
N SER A 588 -2.52 -1.11 12.42
CA SER A 588 -3.23 0.01 13.03
C SER A 588 -3.35 -0.22 14.53
N PRO A 589 -3.00 0.76 15.39
CA PRO A 589 -3.15 0.62 16.84
C PRO A 589 -4.60 0.38 17.32
N LEU A 590 -5.56 0.51 16.41
CA LEU A 590 -6.96 0.12 16.60
C LEU A 590 -7.13 -1.40 16.77
N TYR A 591 -6.31 -2.21 16.12
CA TYR A 591 -6.49 -3.65 16.00
C TYR A 591 -5.28 -4.40 16.56
N ASP A 592 -5.52 -5.41 17.40
CA ASP A 592 -4.49 -6.37 17.84
C ASP A 592 -4.27 -7.39 16.71
N ILE A 593 -3.46 -6.99 15.70
CA ILE A 593 -3.18 -7.80 14.51
C ILE A 593 -2.07 -8.82 14.80
N ASP A 594 -2.30 -10.07 14.40
CA ASP A 594 -1.32 -11.14 14.44
C ASP A 594 -1.28 -11.89 13.10
N ILE A 595 -0.21 -12.64 12.86
CA ILE A 595 -0.12 -13.61 11.76
C ILE A 595 -0.07 -15.00 12.39
N VAL A 596 -1.00 -15.88 12.04
CA VAL A 596 -1.07 -17.24 12.59
C VAL A 596 -0.79 -18.31 11.54
N LEU A 597 -0.08 -19.35 11.96
CA LEU A 597 0.15 -20.56 11.19
C LEU A 597 -1.10 -21.48 11.25
N PRO A 598 -1.21 -22.51 10.38
CA PRO A 598 -2.37 -23.40 10.35
C PRO A 598 -2.67 -24.17 11.64
N ASP A 599 -1.70 -24.27 12.56
CA ASP A 599 -1.87 -24.88 13.87
C ASP A 599 -2.32 -23.88 14.96
N GLY A 600 -2.56 -22.62 14.58
CA GLY A 600 -2.98 -21.53 15.46
C GLY A 600 -1.85 -20.81 16.18
N THR A 601 -0.59 -21.21 15.99
CA THR A 601 0.57 -20.54 16.61
C THR A 601 0.94 -19.25 15.87
N PRO A 602 1.44 -18.21 16.57
CA PRO A 602 1.94 -17.00 15.92
C PRO A 602 3.14 -17.29 15.00
N ALA A 603 3.13 -16.70 13.81
CA ALA A 603 4.21 -16.80 12.83
C ALA A 603 5.42 -15.95 13.27
N LYS A 604 6.62 -16.46 13.02
CA LYS A 604 7.87 -15.71 13.20
C LYS A 604 8.09 -14.72 12.04
N PRO A 605 8.97 -13.72 12.20
CA PRO A 605 9.37 -12.88 11.07
C PRO A 605 9.79 -13.72 9.84
N GLY A 606 9.31 -13.33 8.66
CA GLY A 606 9.52 -14.04 7.40
C GLY A 606 8.60 -15.25 7.14
N GLU A 607 7.87 -15.75 8.14
CA GLU A 607 6.93 -16.86 7.95
C GLU A 607 5.58 -16.35 7.42
N THR A 608 5.04 -17.07 6.43
CA THR A 608 3.72 -16.76 5.85
C THR A 608 2.61 -17.47 6.63
N GLY A 609 1.64 -16.70 7.12
CA GLY A 609 0.44 -17.18 7.80
C GLY A 609 -0.79 -16.34 7.48
N GLU A 610 -1.89 -16.61 8.16
CA GLU A 610 -3.13 -15.83 8.04
C GLU A 610 -3.08 -14.60 8.94
N ILE A 611 -3.50 -13.45 8.40
CA ILE A 611 -3.74 -12.23 9.19
C ILE A 611 -5.00 -12.43 10.02
N VAL A 612 -4.87 -12.29 11.33
CA VAL A 612 -6.01 -12.36 12.26
C VAL A 612 -6.06 -11.13 13.14
N ILE A 613 -7.26 -10.81 13.62
CA ILE A 613 -7.49 -9.75 14.61
C ILE A 613 -7.83 -10.43 15.92
N ARG A 614 -6.97 -10.32 16.93
CA ARG A 614 -7.23 -10.83 18.28
C ARG A 614 -8.36 -10.01 18.91
N THR A 615 -9.32 -10.71 19.50
CA THR A 615 -10.57 -10.15 20.04
C THR A 615 -10.91 -10.70 21.43
N ASP A 616 -10.07 -11.59 21.96
CA ASP A 616 -10.16 -12.21 23.28
C ASP A 616 -10.10 -11.18 24.42
N LYS A 617 -9.33 -10.11 24.23
CA LYS A 617 -9.23 -9.00 25.20
C LYS A 617 -10.30 -7.93 25.01
N LYS A 618 -10.51 -7.51 23.76
CA LYS A 618 -11.38 -6.38 23.40
C LYS A 618 -11.80 -6.48 21.94
N VAL A 619 -13.08 -6.24 21.68
CA VAL A 619 -13.58 -6.02 20.32
C VAL A 619 -13.34 -4.56 19.93
N PRO A 620 -12.57 -4.26 18.86
CA PRO A 620 -12.22 -2.90 18.49
C PRO A 620 -13.37 -2.17 17.79
N CYS A 621 -13.42 -0.84 17.94
CA CYS A 621 -14.37 0.00 17.19
C CYS A 621 -14.03 -0.04 15.69
N GLY A 622 -14.93 -0.56 14.86
CA GLY A 622 -14.68 -0.70 13.42
C GLY A 622 -14.72 -2.14 12.91
N LEU A 623 -14.60 -3.13 13.80
CA LEU A 623 -14.93 -4.50 13.48
C LEU A 623 -16.47 -4.65 13.45
N TYR A 624 -16.97 -5.35 12.44
CA TYR A 624 -18.39 -5.67 12.28
C TYR A 624 -18.99 -6.45 13.47
N LEU A 625 -20.32 -6.46 13.57
CA LEU A 625 -21.09 -7.24 14.53
C LEU A 625 -21.25 -8.72 14.14
N GLY A 626 -20.79 -9.10 12.94
CA GLY A 626 -21.00 -10.42 12.34
C GLY A 626 -21.80 -10.37 11.03
N TYR A 627 -22.07 -11.55 10.48
CA TYR A 627 -22.87 -11.71 9.28
C TYR A 627 -24.37 -11.82 9.63
N TYR A 628 -25.18 -10.90 9.10
CA TYR A 628 -26.62 -10.83 9.36
C TYR A 628 -27.31 -12.14 8.94
N ASN A 629 -28.15 -12.69 9.82
CA ASN A 629 -28.85 -13.96 9.64
C ASN A 629 -27.95 -15.13 9.22
N ASN A 630 -26.66 -15.08 9.56
CA ASN A 630 -25.69 -16.12 9.21
C ASN A 630 -24.67 -16.33 10.34
N GLU A 631 -25.17 -16.86 11.46
CA GLU A 631 -24.36 -17.14 12.65
C GLU A 631 -23.27 -18.19 12.37
N GLU A 632 -23.54 -19.17 11.49
CA GLU A 632 -22.57 -20.18 11.08
C GLU A 632 -21.34 -19.55 10.41
N LYS A 633 -21.54 -18.69 9.40
CA LYS A 633 -20.42 -17.98 8.77
C LYS A 633 -19.74 -16.99 9.69
N THR A 634 -20.47 -16.46 10.68
CA THR A 634 -19.86 -15.60 11.70
C THR A 634 -18.91 -16.41 12.58
N LYS A 635 -19.33 -17.59 13.05
CA LYS A 635 -18.48 -18.50 13.83
C LYS A 635 -17.32 -19.09 13.03
N GLU A 636 -17.49 -19.28 11.72
CA GLU A 636 -16.41 -19.71 10.83
C GLU A 636 -15.35 -18.62 10.64
N ALA A 637 -15.75 -17.34 10.58
CA ALA A 637 -14.82 -16.22 10.45
C ALA A 637 -14.33 -15.67 11.80
N TRP A 638 -15.00 -16.01 12.90
CA TRP A 638 -14.70 -15.47 14.22
C TRP A 638 -14.82 -16.56 15.27
N HIS A 639 -13.68 -17.16 15.60
CA HIS A 639 -13.54 -18.26 16.55
C HIS A 639 -12.19 -18.18 17.27
N ASP A 640 -11.99 -19.00 18.31
CA ASP A 640 -10.72 -19.11 19.04
C ASP A 640 -10.16 -17.76 19.53
N GLY A 641 -11.05 -16.83 19.88
CA GLY A 641 -10.69 -15.49 20.35
C GLY A 641 -10.17 -14.54 19.26
N ALA A 642 -10.32 -14.87 17.97
CA ALA A 642 -9.84 -14.04 16.87
C ALA A 642 -10.83 -13.98 15.70
N TYR A 643 -10.86 -12.83 15.02
CA TYR A 643 -11.46 -12.71 13.69
C TYR A 643 -10.42 -13.07 12.62
N HIS A 644 -10.75 -14.08 11.83
CA HIS A 644 -9.97 -14.62 10.72
C HIS A 644 -10.31 -13.87 9.43
N THR A 645 -9.33 -13.14 8.89
CA THR A 645 -9.55 -12.30 7.70
C THR A 645 -9.65 -13.14 6.41
N GLY A 646 -9.09 -14.35 6.40
CA GLY A 646 -8.86 -15.16 5.21
C GLY A 646 -7.79 -14.62 4.26
N ASP A 647 -7.04 -13.59 4.67
CA ASP A 647 -5.91 -13.01 3.95
C ASP A 647 -4.59 -13.50 4.56
N THR A 648 -3.60 -13.80 3.72
CA THR A 648 -2.27 -14.25 4.14
C THR A 648 -1.20 -13.21 3.89
N ALA A 649 -0.27 -13.11 4.83
CA ALA A 649 0.88 -12.23 4.77
C ALA A 649 2.07 -12.85 5.50
N TRP A 650 3.23 -12.22 5.35
CA TRP A 650 4.36 -12.39 6.26
C TRP A 650 4.75 -11.02 6.84
N ARG A 651 5.39 -11.02 8.00
CA ARG A 651 5.87 -9.82 8.68
C ARG A 651 7.40 -9.81 8.67
N ASP A 652 8.03 -8.69 8.34
CA ASP A 652 9.48 -8.56 8.45
C ASP A 652 9.94 -8.27 9.88
N GLU A 653 11.26 -8.17 10.10
CA GLU A 653 11.84 -7.91 11.42
C GLU A 653 11.49 -6.52 11.96
N ASP A 654 11.16 -5.58 11.07
CA ASP A 654 10.74 -4.22 11.39
C ASP A 654 9.22 -4.11 11.64
N GLY A 655 8.48 -5.21 11.52
CA GLY A 655 7.05 -5.25 11.77
C GLY A 655 6.15 -4.84 10.60
N TYR A 656 6.71 -4.70 9.38
CA TYR A 656 5.96 -4.41 8.16
C TYR A 656 5.34 -5.67 7.57
N PHE A 657 4.11 -5.54 7.05
CA PHE A 657 3.31 -6.66 6.55
C PHE A 657 3.29 -6.70 5.02
N TRP A 658 3.64 -7.86 4.48
CA TRP A 658 3.69 -8.11 3.04
C TRP A 658 2.57 -9.06 2.63
N TYR A 659 1.63 -8.55 1.83
CA TYR A 659 0.50 -9.33 1.36
C TYR A 659 0.94 -10.45 0.43
N VAL A 660 0.44 -11.67 0.65
CA VAL A 660 0.74 -12.83 -0.20
C VAL A 660 -0.45 -13.22 -1.08
N GLY A 661 -1.65 -13.21 -0.51
CA GLY A 661 -2.85 -13.66 -1.19
C GLY A 661 -3.94 -14.12 -0.23
N ARG A 662 -5.07 -14.57 -0.77
CA ARG A 662 -6.11 -15.23 0.03
C ARG A 662 -5.68 -16.65 0.37
N VAL A 663 -6.12 -17.14 1.54
CA VAL A 663 -5.88 -18.54 1.98
C VAL A 663 -6.34 -19.54 0.91
N ASP A 664 -7.47 -19.27 0.25
CA ASP A 664 -8.06 -20.11 -0.80
C ASP A 664 -7.44 -19.95 -2.20
N ASP A 665 -6.60 -18.92 -2.41
CA ASP A 665 -5.93 -18.65 -3.68
C ASP A 665 -4.46 -19.11 -3.73
N LEU A 666 -3.90 -19.61 -2.62
CA LEU A 666 -2.51 -20.10 -2.58
C LEU A 666 -2.32 -21.36 -3.44
N ILE A 667 -1.35 -21.31 -4.36
CA ILE A 667 -1.03 -22.42 -5.25
C ILE A 667 -0.05 -23.36 -4.55
N LYS A 668 -0.39 -24.65 -4.47
CA LYS A 668 0.48 -25.69 -3.91
C LYS A 668 1.08 -26.54 -5.03
N SER A 669 2.29 -26.18 -5.47
CA SER A 669 3.00 -26.86 -6.55
C SER A 669 4.23 -27.57 -6.03
N SER A 670 4.27 -28.90 -6.11
CA SER A 670 5.42 -29.72 -5.68
C SER A 670 5.90 -29.44 -4.23
N GLY A 671 4.97 -29.11 -3.33
CA GLY A 671 5.28 -28.76 -1.93
C GLY A 671 5.58 -27.27 -1.69
N TYR A 672 5.78 -26.47 -2.73
CA TYR A 672 5.92 -25.01 -2.61
C TYR A 672 4.54 -24.34 -2.44
N ARG A 673 4.45 -23.40 -1.50
CA ARG A 673 3.32 -22.47 -1.40
C ARG A 673 3.67 -21.22 -2.19
N ILE A 674 2.89 -20.96 -3.23
CA ILE A 674 3.16 -19.89 -4.19
C ILE A 674 2.01 -18.89 -4.11
N GLY A 675 2.33 -17.66 -3.74
CA GLY A 675 1.40 -16.53 -3.79
C GLY A 675 1.19 -16.08 -5.23
N PRO A 676 -0.06 -15.93 -5.71
CA PRO A 676 -0.33 -15.51 -7.09
C PRO A 676 0.19 -14.09 -7.36
N PHE A 677 0.10 -13.19 -6.37
CA PHE A 677 0.38 -11.77 -6.55
C PHE A 677 1.83 -11.45 -6.92
N GLU A 678 2.79 -12.19 -6.36
CA GLU A 678 4.21 -12.00 -6.66
C GLU A 678 4.51 -12.22 -8.15
N ILE A 679 3.88 -13.22 -8.75
CA ILE A 679 4.05 -13.55 -10.17
C ILE A 679 3.28 -12.57 -11.04
N GLU A 680 2.07 -12.17 -10.63
CA GLU A 680 1.29 -11.12 -11.30
C GLU A 680 2.11 -9.83 -11.39
N SER A 681 2.77 -9.42 -10.30
CA SER A 681 3.58 -8.19 -10.26
C SER A 681 4.72 -8.20 -11.30
N VAL A 682 5.47 -9.30 -11.38
CA VAL A 682 6.56 -9.44 -12.36
C VAL A 682 6.05 -9.49 -13.79
N ILE A 683 4.95 -10.19 -14.06
CA ILE A 683 4.38 -10.22 -15.42
C ILE A 683 3.85 -8.83 -15.84
N MET A 684 3.35 -8.05 -14.89
CA MET A 684 2.82 -6.71 -15.15
C MET A 684 3.89 -5.67 -15.50
N GLU A 685 5.18 -5.94 -15.26
CA GLU A 685 6.32 -5.10 -15.71
C GLU A 685 6.51 -5.12 -17.24
N LEU A 686 5.95 -6.14 -17.91
CA LEU A 686 6.04 -6.28 -19.35
C LEU A 686 5.11 -5.26 -20.04
N PRO A 687 5.62 -4.40 -20.94
CA PRO A 687 4.88 -3.23 -21.46
C PRO A 687 3.66 -3.60 -22.31
N TYR A 688 3.62 -4.83 -22.81
CA TYR A 688 2.52 -5.36 -23.62
C TYR A 688 1.46 -6.14 -22.82
N VAL A 689 1.62 -6.28 -21.51
CA VAL A 689 0.63 -6.89 -20.61
C VAL A 689 -0.31 -5.79 -20.10
N LEU A 690 -1.61 -5.95 -20.36
CA LEU A 690 -2.64 -5.05 -19.86
C LEU A 690 -3.13 -5.48 -18.48
N GLU A 691 -3.42 -6.77 -18.32
CA GLU A 691 -3.85 -7.39 -17.05
C GLU A 691 -3.33 -8.83 -16.98
N CYS A 692 -3.08 -9.31 -15.76
CA CYS A 692 -2.69 -10.70 -15.50
C CYS A 692 -3.44 -11.25 -14.28
N ALA A 693 -3.82 -12.52 -14.35
CA ALA A 693 -4.34 -13.29 -13.23
C ALA A 693 -3.57 -14.60 -13.09
N ILE A 694 -3.07 -14.89 -11.89
CA ILE A 694 -2.39 -16.14 -11.58
C ILE A 694 -3.32 -17.05 -10.78
N THR A 695 -3.45 -18.29 -11.24
CA THR A 695 -4.28 -19.33 -10.63
C THR A 695 -3.58 -20.67 -10.58
N ALA A 696 -4.03 -21.54 -9.68
CA ALA A 696 -3.66 -22.95 -9.69
C ALA A 696 -4.36 -23.67 -10.84
N ALA A 697 -3.60 -24.39 -11.65
CA ALA A 697 -4.11 -25.39 -12.57
C ALA A 697 -3.70 -26.80 -12.10
N PRO A 698 -4.57 -27.81 -12.20
CA PRO A 698 -4.24 -29.17 -11.79
C PRO A 698 -3.10 -29.76 -12.63
N ASP A 699 -2.19 -30.51 -12.00
CA ASP A 699 -1.07 -31.20 -12.64
C ASP A 699 -0.88 -32.58 -11.98
N GLU A 700 -0.79 -33.63 -12.79
CA GLU A 700 -0.76 -35.02 -12.29
C GLU A 700 0.45 -35.35 -11.41
N ILE A 701 1.58 -34.65 -11.62
CA ILE A 701 2.84 -34.92 -10.94
C ILE A 701 3.02 -33.95 -9.76
N ARG A 702 2.64 -32.69 -9.94
CA ARG A 702 2.93 -31.59 -9.01
C ARG A 702 1.76 -31.23 -8.12
N GLY A 703 0.61 -31.89 -8.29
CA GLY A 703 -0.67 -31.56 -7.68
C GLY A 703 -1.29 -30.36 -8.38
N GLN A 704 -0.65 -29.20 -8.29
CA GLN A 704 -1.00 -27.99 -9.01
C GLN A 704 0.22 -27.36 -9.66
N VAL A 705 0.01 -26.55 -10.69
CA VAL A 705 1.01 -25.69 -11.32
C VAL A 705 0.48 -24.28 -11.47
N VAL A 706 1.39 -23.33 -11.61
CA VAL A 706 1.07 -21.93 -11.84
C VAL A 706 0.58 -21.73 -13.27
N LYS A 707 -0.63 -21.15 -13.41
CA LYS A 707 -1.23 -20.72 -14.67
C LYS A 707 -1.38 -19.20 -14.68
N ALA A 708 -0.89 -18.54 -15.73
CA ALA A 708 -1.10 -17.13 -16.03
C ALA A 708 -2.16 -16.95 -17.11
N SER A 709 -3.24 -16.25 -16.78
CA SER A 709 -4.23 -15.76 -17.73
C SER A 709 -3.94 -14.28 -17.98
N ILE A 710 -3.65 -13.91 -19.24
CA ILE A 710 -3.09 -12.60 -19.60
C ILE A 710 -3.97 -11.91 -20.65
N VAL A 711 -4.26 -10.64 -20.42
CA VAL A 711 -4.84 -9.74 -21.43
C VAL A 711 -3.73 -8.85 -21.96
N LEU A 712 -3.56 -8.81 -23.27
CA LEU A 712 -2.52 -8.01 -23.93
C LEU A 712 -3.01 -6.59 -24.22
N THR A 713 -2.07 -5.65 -24.36
CA THR A 713 -2.38 -4.31 -24.85
C THR A 713 -2.84 -4.34 -26.31
N LYS A 714 -3.68 -3.37 -26.71
CA LYS A 714 -4.13 -3.24 -28.10
C LYS A 714 -2.93 -3.15 -29.05
N GLY A 715 -2.94 -3.96 -30.11
CA GLY A 715 -1.88 -4.00 -31.12
C GLY A 715 -0.81 -5.06 -30.88
N THR A 716 -0.85 -5.80 -29.77
CA THR A 716 0.02 -6.95 -29.52
C THR A 716 -0.73 -8.25 -29.82
N GLU A 717 -0.12 -9.14 -30.61
CA GLU A 717 -0.69 -10.45 -30.94
C GLU A 717 -0.11 -11.57 -30.07
N ALA A 718 -0.98 -12.48 -29.64
CA ALA A 718 -0.62 -13.68 -28.91
C ALA A 718 0.22 -14.62 -29.77
N SER A 719 1.36 -15.10 -29.25
CA SER A 719 2.21 -16.09 -29.92
C SER A 719 2.92 -17.03 -28.94
N GLU A 720 3.36 -18.19 -29.42
CA GLU A 720 4.18 -19.12 -28.61
C GLU A 720 5.54 -18.53 -28.22
N ALA A 721 6.10 -17.65 -29.05
CA ALA A 721 7.31 -16.92 -28.73
C ALA A 721 7.08 -15.99 -27.53
N LEU A 722 5.96 -15.25 -27.53
CA LEU A 722 5.57 -14.36 -26.42
C LEU A 722 5.30 -15.14 -25.13
N LYS A 723 4.68 -16.34 -25.20
CA LYS A 723 4.52 -17.21 -24.02
C LYS A 723 5.89 -17.57 -23.42
N LYS A 724 6.86 -17.97 -24.25
CA LYS A 724 8.20 -18.32 -23.79
C LYS A 724 8.94 -17.12 -23.23
N GLU A 725 8.78 -15.95 -23.83
CA GLU A 725 9.33 -14.69 -23.34
C GLU A 725 8.82 -14.38 -21.93
N ILE A 726 7.50 -14.39 -21.71
CA ILE A 726 6.88 -14.18 -20.40
C ILE A 726 7.38 -15.22 -19.39
N GLN A 727 7.45 -16.50 -19.79
CA GLN A 727 7.95 -17.56 -18.91
C GLN A 727 9.41 -17.38 -18.51
N ASN A 728 10.27 -16.95 -19.45
CA ASN A 728 11.68 -16.72 -19.18
C ASN A 728 11.88 -15.47 -18.34
N TYR A 729 11.14 -14.40 -18.64
CA TYR A 729 11.13 -13.17 -17.85
C TYR A 729 10.84 -13.45 -16.38
N VAL A 730 9.78 -14.22 -16.08
CA VAL A 730 9.45 -14.60 -14.70
C VAL A 730 10.54 -15.48 -14.06
N LYS A 731 11.20 -16.38 -14.81
CA LYS A 731 12.31 -17.20 -14.25
C LYS A 731 13.55 -16.37 -13.91
N GLU A 732 13.80 -15.31 -14.65
CA GLU A 732 14.95 -14.41 -14.45
C GLU A 732 14.71 -13.44 -13.29
N HIS A 733 13.45 -13.07 -13.04
CA HIS A 733 13.07 -12.02 -12.07
C HIS A 733 12.37 -12.58 -10.82
N THR A 734 12.13 -13.90 -10.73
CA THR A 734 11.60 -14.57 -9.53
C THR A 734 12.32 -15.90 -9.28
N ALA A 735 12.09 -16.50 -8.12
CA ALA A 735 12.59 -17.85 -7.86
C ALA A 735 12.05 -18.84 -8.93
N PRO A 736 12.89 -19.66 -9.60
CA PRO A 736 12.51 -20.43 -10.78
C PRO A 736 11.37 -21.45 -10.59
N TYR A 737 10.94 -21.76 -9.37
CA TYR A 737 9.78 -22.62 -9.11
C TYR A 737 8.44 -21.88 -9.23
N LYS A 738 8.43 -20.54 -9.26
CA LYS A 738 7.23 -19.69 -9.32
C LYS A 738 6.73 -19.42 -10.73
N TYR A 739 7.54 -19.66 -11.77
CA TYR A 739 7.17 -19.31 -13.14
C TYR A 739 5.87 -19.99 -13.61
N PRO A 740 5.06 -19.30 -14.44
CA PRO A 740 3.82 -19.87 -14.97
C PRO A 740 4.13 -20.99 -15.97
N ARG A 741 3.81 -22.23 -15.60
CA ARG A 741 3.94 -23.38 -16.51
C ARG A 741 2.92 -23.33 -17.63
N ILE A 742 1.79 -22.67 -17.40
CA ILE A 742 0.72 -22.44 -18.37
C ILE A 742 0.56 -20.94 -18.57
N VAL A 743 0.57 -20.48 -19.83
CA VAL A 743 0.24 -19.10 -20.21
C VAL A 743 -0.90 -19.14 -21.20
N GLU A 744 -2.02 -18.50 -20.85
CA GLU A 744 -3.24 -18.40 -21.64
C GLU A 744 -3.52 -16.92 -21.93
N PHE A 745 -3.68 -16.57 -23.20
CA PHE A 745 -4.08 -15.22 -23.59
C PHE A 745 -5.59 -15.14 -23.72
N MET A 746 -6.18 -14.09 -23.16
CA MET A 746 -7.62 -13.86 -23.12
C MET A 746 -7.95 -12.45 -23.62
N GLU A 747 -9.15 -12.27 -24.16
CA GLU A 747 -9.66 -10.93 -24.51
C GLU A 747 -9.96 -10.11 -23.25
N GLU A 748 -10.50 -10.75 -22.21
CA GLU A 748 -10.76 -10.14 -20.91
C GLU A 748 -10.66 -11.16 -19.76
N LEU A 749 -10.36 -10.68 -18.55
CA LEU A 749 -10.40 -11.49 -17.33
C LEU A 749 -11.79 -11.42 -16.68
N PRO A 750 -12.33 -12.54 -16.13
CA PRO A 750 -13.60 -12.51 -15.42
C PRO A 750 -13.47 -11.65 -14.17
N LYS A 751 -14.37 -10.69 -13.99
CA LYS A 751 -14.37 -9.75 -12.87
C LYS A 751 -15.67 -9.80 -12.09
N THR A 752 -15.62 -9.40 -10.83
CA THR A 752 -16.80 -9.07 -10.04
C THR A 752 -17.40 -7.77 -10.56
N ILE A 753 -18.61 -7.44 -10.11
CA ILE A 753 -19.22 -6.12 -10.33
C ILE A 753 -18.30 -4.99 -9.83
N SER A 754 -17.45 -5.24 -8.82
CA SER A 754 -16.47 -4.28 -8.32
C SER A 754 -15.20 -4.15 -9.17
N GLY A 755 -15.10 -4.88 -10.29
CA GLY A 755 -13.90 -4.94 -11.13
C GLY A 755 -12.77 -5.83 -10.61
N LYS A 756 -12.97 -6.56 -9.49
CA LYS A 756 -11.94 -7.49 -8.95
C LYS A 756 -11.93 -8.78 -9.76
N ILE A 757 -10.75 -9.30 -10.10
CA ILE A 757 -10.59 -10.56 -10.84
C ILE A 757 -11.21 -11.72 -10.04
N ARG A 758 -12.08 -12.51 -10.67
CA ARG A 758 -12.70 -13.72 -10.10
C ARG A 758 -11.85 -14.95 -10.40
N ARG A 759 -10.79 -15.16 -9.60
CA ARG A 759 -9.87 -16.31 -9.74
C ARG A 759 -10.57 -17.68 -9.67
N VAL A 760 -11.64 -17.80 -8.90
CA VAL A 760 -12.46 -19.03 -8.83
C VAL A 760 -13.03 -19.40 -10.20
N ALA A 761 -13.55 -18.43 -10.96
CA ALA A 761 -14.08 -18.69 -12.29
C ALA A 761 -12.99 -19.16 -13.27
N LEU A 762 -11.76 -18.62 -13.13
CA LEU A 762 -10.59 -19.06 -13.90
C LEU A 762 -10.12 -20.47 -13.49
N ARG A 763 -10.26 -20.85 -12.21
CA ARG A 763 -9.97 -22.21 -11.74
C ARG A 763 -11.00 -23.22 -12.26
N GLU A 764 -12.28 -22.93 -12.13
CA GLU A 764 -13.38 -23.78 -12.61
C GLU A 764 -13.31 -24.03 -14.11
N SER A 765 -12.94 -23.01 -14.90
CA SER A 765 -12.73 -23.19 -16.35
C SER A 765 -11.57 -24.13 -16.65
N SER A 766 -10.51 -24.07 -15.84
CA SER A 766 -9.34 -24.95 -15.96
C SER A 766 -9.64 -26.40 -15.55
N GLU A 767 -10.55 -26.60 -14.59
CA GLU A 767 -11.03 -27.94 -14.19
C GLU A 767 -11.95 -28.59 -15.24
N LYS A 768 -12.73 -27.78 -15.97
CA LYS A 768 -13.61 -28.23 -17.07
C LYS A 768 -12.89 -28.50 -18.39
N GLN A 769 -11.62 -28.14 -18.51
CA GLN A 769 -10.78 -28.41 -19.69
C GLN A 769 -10.01 -29.75 -19.61
N LYS A 770 -10.23 -30.55 -18.56
CA LYS A 770 -9.99 -32.00 -18.57
C LYS A 770 -11.07 -32.71 -19.38
#